data_AF-A0A1V5LSY1-F1
#
_entry.id   AF-A0A1V5LSY1-F1
#
_cell.length_a   1.000
_cell.length_b   1.000
_cell.length_c   1.000
_cell.angle_alpha   90.00
_cell.angle_beta   90.00
_cell.angle_gamma   90.00
#
_symmetry.space_group_name_H-M   'P 1'
#
loop_
_entity.id
_entity.type
_entity.pdbx_description
1 polymer ?
#
loop_
_entity_poly.entity_id
_entity_poly.type
_entity_poly.pdbx_seq_one_letter_code
_entity_poly.pdbx_strand_id
1 'polypeptide(L)'
;MAAVEVMRPKQTDLLYAYHRAGMDYLLNQLTPFDARYGARMHPGFGNSSMNYFENYFDAAMTFANRDPELAGNLLWAYNNNGKFPYEMSTTFKPWVQPVEPRLASRNFPGFGVIFRAHQGPDETYLMLRSGYDWSHWYVDQGNVVLHSKGASLLPSQPYAYYDNSPNPDYALYNLARFGDTKAQFPYGWPDSNVLDYHFGERVQYAWASAGYPAGEPKDEYGWERQIAFFIGKTAKSPNYFVFHDTFTGKAVPNWLYFNLLGRKSDVTVNGRAINVQTEFPTKLDLLFAGGKAPAPEMAEDNMPMNLLAHRSGALWAKLTQGQPVSPNWKRKDGSQATNAVDANGAPTGMPAYEQHVLLRLAGEQADDRFWIAYPRDAGEAAPKVERLAKNVVKITHAEGTDYLLLTPGHDEWEGEGVVLEGSAAAVRVSPDKVTFSLLSGVGKVGYQDMSFDGVAPIERTISRRDLKAGATAIGGHVMFPWTTHGEIAPSLHKADNGKGAAEYIIHGFTPIRYAADNALLEGRSARVIITKDQTRFIAPEATYVKLVVGDKGIRGFGPFDITISDTELTGTVEGKTRTLVASRPRGIRRPSYYVDGVRWHAGFEEEWNRPVAQMNLAFGFTAGKHAVKVVEWASPSLPPAPAAAGVK
;
A
#
# COMPACT_ATOMS: atom_id res chain seq x y z
N MET A 1 30.29 9.24 34.99
CA MET A 1 29.85 8.07 34.19
C MET A 1 28.99 7.09 35.01
N ALA A 2 28.08 7.56 35.88
CA ALA A 2 27.33 6.70 36.80
C ALA A 2 25.80 6.84 36.65
N ALA A 3 25.32 7.02 35.41
CA ALA A 3 23.90 7.15 35.11
C ALA A 3 23.48 6.35 33.86
N VAL A 4 24.17 5.25 33.57
CA VAL A 4 23.56 4.15 32.80
C VAL A 4 23.09 3.15 33.84
N GLU A 5 22.01 3.49 34.54
CA GLU A 5 21.26 2.52 35.31
C GLU A 5 20.91 1.38 34.35
N VAL A 6 21.39 0.19 34.70
CA VAL A 6 21.24 -1.06 33.99
C VAL A 6 19.82 -1.19 33.45
N MET A 7 19.62 -0.98 32.16
CA MET A 7 18.36 -1.39 31.53
C MET A 7 18.20 -2.88 31.83
N ARG A 8 17.11 -3.23 32.51
CA ARG A 8 16.81 -4.62 32.87
C ARG A 8 16.80 -5.43 31.57
N PRO A 9 17.32 -6.67 31.52
CA PRO A 9 17.42 -7.46 30.29
C PRO A 9 16.14 -7.44 29.43
N LYS A 10 14.97 -7.48 30.07
CA LYS A 10 13.65 -7.37 29.43
C LYS A 10 13.41 -6.06 28.66
N GLN A 11 13.88 -4.92 29.15
CA GLN A 11 13.74 -3.63 28.46
C GLN A 11 14.65 -3.55 27.24
N THR A 12 15.87 -4.07 27.37
CA THR A 12 16.79 -4.21 26.23
C THR A 12 16.18 -5.10 25.17
N ASP A 13 15.65 -6.27 25.52
CA ASP A 13 15.02 -7.19 24.56
C ASP A 13 13.81 -6.57 23.84
N LEU A 14 12.98 -5.79 24.55
CA LEU A 14 11.87 -5.04 23.96
C LEU A 14 12.35 -3.98 22.97
N LEU A 15 13.41 -3.23 23.29
CA LEU A 15 14.00 -2.25 22.37
C LEU A 15 14.58 -2.93 21.13
N TYR A 16 15.27 -4.07 21.29
CA TYR A 16 15.75 -4.84 20.15
C TYR A 16 14.60 -5.31 19.26
N ALA A 17 13.52 -5.86 19.85
CA ALA A 17 12.36 -6.30 19.07
C ALA A 17 11.72 -5.13 18.29
N TYR A 18 11.59 -3.97 18.92
CA TYR A 18 11.05 -2.76 18.30
C TYR A 18 11.93 -2.27 17.13
N HIS A 19 13.23 -2.11 17.36
CA HIS A 19 14.16 -1.64 16.33
C HIS A 19 14.36 -2.66 15.20
N ARG A 20 14.29 -3.96 15.50
CA ARG A 20 14.39 -5.03 14.50
C ARG A 20 13.28 -4.89 13.46
N ALA A 21 12.04 -4.69 13.91
CA ALA A 21 10.89 -4.49 13.01
C ALA A 21 11.04 -3.21 12.17
N GLY A 22 11.52 -2.11 12.77
CA GLY A 22 11.80 -0.87 12.04
C GLY A 22 12.89 -1.03 10.96
N MET A 23 13.94 -1.80 11.25
CA MET A 23 15.00 -2.07 10.28
C MET A 23 14.56 -3.02 9.16
N ASP A 24 13.75 -4.04 9.46
CA ASP A 24 13.11 -4.89 8.44
C ASP A 24 12.19 -4.08 7.52
N TYR A 25 11.41 -3.15 8.09
CA TYR A 25 10.58 -2.21 7.31
C TYR A 25 11.41 -1.35 6.35
N LEU A 26 12.54 -0.81 6.80
CA LEU A 26 13.42 -0.01 5.95
C LEU A 26 14.07 -0.86 4.85
N LEU A 27 14.60 -2.03 5.18
CA LEU A 27 15.19 -2.95 4.20
C LEU A 27 14.23 -3.26 3.06
N ASN A 28 12.96 -3.54 3.38
CA ASN A 28 11.95 -3.90 2.39
C ASN A 28 11.48 -2.72 1.52
N GLN A 29 11.81 -1.48 1.86
CA GLN A 29 11.52 -0.30 1.03
C GLN A 29 12.57 0.00 -0.04
N LEU A 30 13.76 -0.60 0.05
CA LEU A 30 14.85 -0.31 -0.90
C LEU A 30 14.43 -0.60 -2.33
N THR A 31 14.40 0.40 -3.20
CA THR A 31 14.06 0.22 -4.61
C THR A 31 14.97 -0.82 -5.28
N PRO A 32 14.62 -1.32 -6.48
CA PRO A 32 15.61 -1.88 -7.39
C PRO A 32 16.78 -0.91 -7.59
N PHE A 33 17.90 -1.45 -8.08
CA PHE A 33 19.06 -0.62 -8.40
C PHE A 33 18.67 0.44 -9.43
N ASP A 34 18.87 1.72 -9.08
CA ASP A 34 18.59 2.83 -9.97
C ASP A 34 19.90 3.28 -10.63
N ALA A 35 20.04 3.00 -11.93
CA ALA A 35 21.25 3.32 -12.68
C ALA A 35 21.55 4.82 -12.77
N ARG A 36 20.55 5.69 -12.56
CA ARG A 36 20.75 7.14 -12.46
C ARG A 36 21.63 7.44 -11.25
N TYR A 37 21.29 6.86 -10.09
CA TYR A 37 21.99 7.12 -8.82
C TYR A 37 23.17 6.17 -8.56
N GLY A 38 23.20 4.99 -9.20
CA GLY A 38 24.20 3.96 -8.97
C GLY A 38 24.00 3.21 -7.65
N ALA A 39 22.78 3.18 -7.12
CA ALA A 39 22.44 2.54 -5.85
C ALA A 39 20.97 2.09 -5.82
N ARG A 40 20.63 1.20 -4.91
CA ARG A 40 19.24 1.02 -4.44
C ARG A 40 18.90 2.22 -3.58
N MET A 41 17.75 2.83 -3.76
CA MET A 41 17.38 4.06 -3.05
C MET A 41 16.25 3.78 -2.07
N HIS A 42 16.15 4.59 -1.03
CA HIS A 42 14.86 4.72 -0.37
C HIS A 42 13.99 5.65 -1.22
N PRO A 43 12.74 5.27 -1.51
CA PRO A 43 11.86 6.06 -2.37
C PRO A 43 11.56 7.47 -1.82
N GLY A 44 11.61 7.71 -0.51
CA GLY A 44 11.31 9.03 0.06
C GLY A 44 9.81 9.33 0.07
N PHE A 45 9.23 9.43 1.27
CA PHE A 45 7.83 9.79 1.46
C PHE A 45 7.69 10.86 2.53
N GLY A 46 6.53 11.53 2.53
CA GLY A 46 6.34 12.72 3.36
C GLY A 46 7.40 13.77 3.04
N ASN A 47 7.93 14.46 4.04
CA ASN A 47 8.99 15.46 3.86
C ASN A 47 10.36 14.81 3.63
N SER A 48 10.44 13.85 2.71
CA SER A 48 11.66 13.15 2.37
C SER A 48 11.75 12.93 0.87
N SER A 49 12.94 13.15 0.33
CA SER A 49 13.33 12.84 -1.04
C SER A 49 13.87 11.42 -1.12
N MET A 50 14.17 10.97 -2.34
CA MET A 50 15.02 9.82 -2.51
C MET A 50 16.36 9.99 -1.76
N ASN A 51 16.69 9.03 -0.90
CA ASN A 51 17.83 9.17 -0.01
C ASN A 51 18.61 7.86 0.24
N TYR A 52 19.80 8.07 0.78
CA TYR A 52 20.65 7.07 1.37
C TYR A 52 20.36 7.01 2.88
N PHE A 53 20.42 5.82 3.47
CA PHE A 53 20.15 5.59 4.88
C PHE A 53 21.45 5.17 5.58
N GLU A 54 22.13 6.17 6.13
CA GLU A 54 23.43 6.03 6.79
C GLU A 54 23.41 5.07 8.00
N ASN A 55 22.28 5.01 8.70
CA ASN A 55 22.14 4.23 9.94
C ASN A 55 22.14 2.71 9.72
N TYR A 56 22.15 2.21 8.48
CA TYR A 56 22.23 0.77 8.22
C TYR A 56 23.47 0.13 8.82
N PHE A 57 24.62 0.80 8.77
CA PHE A 57 25.85 0.23 9.33
C PHE A 57 25.79 0.16 10.86
N ASP A 58 25.41 1.24 11.53
CA ASP A 58 25.32 1.25 12.99
C ASP A 58 24.29 0.24 13.50
N ALA A 59 23.16 0.11 12.78
CA ALA A 59 22.19 -0.94 13.05
C ALA A 59 22.80 -2.33 12.85
N ALA A 60 23.52 -2.57 11.74
CA ALA A 60 24.20 -3.86 11.51
C ALA A 60 25.14 -4.22 12.67
N MET A 61 25.97 -3.25 13.10
CA MET A 61 26.88 -3.46 14.23
C MET A 61 26.11 -3.69 15.53
N THR A 62 24.99 -3.01 15.74
CA THR A 62 24.13 -3.20 16.92
C THR A 62 23.54 -4.62 16.98
N PHE A 63 23.02 -5.13 15.85
CA PHE A 63 22.36 -6.44 15.77
C PHE A 63 23.34 -7.63 15.68
N ALA A 64 24.61 -7.40 15.34
CA ALA A 64 25.60 -8.44 15.02
C ALA A 64 25.65 -9.67 15.97
N ASN A 65 25.47 -9.46 17.27
CA ASN A 65 25.56 -10.55 18.25
C ASN A 65 24.22 -11.23 18.54
N ARG A 66 23.10 -10.56 18.24
CA ARG A 66 21.73 -11.02 18.59
C ARG A 66 20.96 -11.53 17.38
N ASP A 67 21.17 -10.92 16.22
CA ASP A 67 20.55 -11.26 14.95
C ASP A 67 21.61 -11.11 13.83
N PRO A 68 22.52 -12.09 13.69
CA PRO A 68 23.61 -12.01 12.71
C PRO A 68 23.11 -12.03 11.26
N GLU A 69 21.94 -12.62 11.01
CA GLU A 69 21.30 -12.60 9.69
C GLU A 69 20.86 -11.18 9.34
N LEU A 70 20.08 -10.53 10.23
CA LEU A 70 19.68 -9.14 10.01
C LEU A 70 20.91 -8.22 9.93
N ALA A 71 21.93 -8.43 10.77
CA ALA A 71 23.17 -7.65 10.69
C ALA A 71 23.85 -7.76 9.32
N GLY A 72 23.93 -8.96 8.76
CA GLY A 72 24.43 -9.17 7.40
C GLY A 72 23.57 -8.48 6.34
N ASN A 73 22.25 -8.53 6.47
CA ASN A 73 21.33 -7.83 5.56
C ASN A 73 21.47 -6.31 5.62
N LEU A 74 21.59 -5.74 6.82
CA LEU A 74 21.78 -4.30 7.00
C LEU A 74 23.14 -3.85 6.47
N LEU A 75 24.20 -4.64 6.65
CA LEU A 75 25.51 -4.33 6.06
C LEU A 75 25.49 -4.42 4.53
N TRP A 76 24.77 -5.39 3.95
CA TRP A 76 24.53 -5.44 2.51
C TRP A 76 23.75 -4.21 2.03
N ALA A 77 22.71 -3.81 2.76
CA ALA A 77 21.89 -2.66 2.42
C ALA A 77 22.70 -1.37 2.45
N TYR A 78 23.52 -1.15 3.48
CA TYR A 78 24.46 -0.04 3.53
C TYR A 78 25.39 0.01 2.29
N ASN A 79 25.93 -1.16 1.88
CA ASN A 79 26.80 -1.23 0.69
C ASN A 79 26.04 -0.94 -0.61
N ASN A 80 24.78 -1.37 -0.72
CA ASN A 80 23.97 -1.23 -1.94
C ASN A 80 23.13 0.05 -2.00
N ASN A 81 22.92 0.73 -0.87
CA ASN A 81 22.28 2.03 -0.73
C ASN A 81 23.32 3.16 -0.67
N GLY A 82 24.43 2.96 -1.40
CA GLY A 82 25.36 4.02 -1.73
C GLY A 82 26.35 4.46 -0.65
N LYS A 83 26.65 3.57 0.30
CA LYS A 83 27.75 3.59 1.29
C LYS A 83 28.45 4.95 1.47
N PHE A 84 28.34 5.53 2.67
CA PHE A 84 29.10 6.71 3.05
C PHE A 84 30.47 6.35 3.67
N PRO A 85 31.61 6.85 3.14
CA PRO A 85 32.95 6.52 3.61
C PRO A 85 33.40 7.31 4.86
N TYR A 86 32.62 8.27 5.35
CA TYR A 86 32.96 9.05 6.55
C TYR A 86 32.29 8.43 7.77
N GLU A 87 33.12 8.20 8.79
CA GLU A 87 32.80 7.61 10.09
C GLU A 87 32.68 6.09 10.10
N MET A 88 32.91 5.50 11.28
CA MET A 88 32.67 4.09 11.64
C MET A 88 33.89 3.15 11.75
N SER A 89 34.98 3.60 12.39
CA SER A 89 36.03 2.69 12.86
C SER A 89 35.80 2.15 14.28
N THR A 90 35.05 2.84 15.14
CA THR A 90 34.96 2.49 16.57
C THR A 90 33.92 1.40 16.88
N THR A 91 32.91 1.22 16.04
CA THR A 91 31.83 0.23 16.21
C THR A 91 31.96 -0.97 15.27
N PHE A 92 32.96 -0.96 14.37
CA PHE A 92 33.12 -1.99 13.34
C PHE A 92 33.39 -3.37 13.94
N LYS A 93 32.59 -4.35 13.50
CA LYS A 93 32.70 -5.76 13.87
C LYS A 93 33.16 -6.56 12.64
N PRO A 94 34.44 -6.93 12.54
CA PRO A 94 35.01 -7.50 11.31
C PRO A 94 34.42 -8.87 10.91
N TRP A 95 33.75 -9.55 11.84
CA TRP A 95 33.10 -10.83 11.57
C TRP A 95 31.72 -10.70 10.91
N VAL A 96 31.12 -9.50 10.84
CA VAL A 96 29.84 -9.29 10.15
C VAL A 96 30.12 -9.19 8.66
N GLN A 97 29.49 -10.07 7.87
CA GLN A 97 29.63 -10.09 6.41
C GLN A 97 28.31 -9.63 5.76
N PRO A 98 28.37 -8.86 4.66
CA PRO A 98 27.16 -8.45 3.95
C PRO A 98 26.48 -9.66 3.32
N VAL A 99 25.18 -9.81 3.57
CA VAL A 99 24.34 -10.88 3.01
C VAL A 99 23.15 -10.24 2.33
N GLU A 100 22.94 -10.52 1.03
CA GLU A 100 21.78 -10.01 0.32
C GLU A 100 20.47 -10.51 0.98
N PRO A 101 19.56 -9.62 1.40
CA PRO A 101 18.29 -10.02 1.97
C PRO A 101 17.39 -10.62 0.89
N ARG A 102 16.48 -11.51 1.31
CA ARG A 102 15.38 -11.97 0.47
C ARG A 102 14.22 -10.99 0.58
N LEU A 103 14.23 -9.97 -0.28
CA LEU A 103 13.16 -9.00 -0.38
C LEU A 103 11.95 -9.65 -1.06
N ALA A 104 10.76 -9.37 -0.55
CA ALA A 104 9.52 -9.93 -1.05
C ALA A 104 8.39 -8.89 -0.97
N SER A 105 7.28 -9.18 -1.63
CA SER A 105 6.07 -8.38 -1.48
C SER A 105 5.60 -8.40 -0.03
N ARG A 106 5.22 -7.24 0.49
CA ARG A 106 4.80 -7.07 1.88
C ARG A 106 3.73 -6.01 2.04
N ASN A 107 2.81 -6.26 2.97
CA ASN A 107 1.90 -5.24 3.49
C ASN A 107 2.49 -4.69 4.80
N PHE A 108 2.55 -3.37 4.91
CA PHE A 108 2.92 -2.64 6.11
C PHE A 108 1.67 -1.92 6.64
N PRO A 109 0.98 -2.47 7.66
CA PRO A 109 -0.22 -1.86 8.22
C PRO A 109 0.01 -0.40 8.60
N GLY A 110 -0.87 0.47 8.12
CA GLY A 110 -0.76 1.91 8.34
C GLY A 110 0.24 2.62 7.41
N PHE A 111 0.86 1.93 6.44
CA PHE A 111 1.74 2.55 5.44
C PHE A 111 1.33 2.20 4.01
N GLY A 112 1.17 0.92 3.68
CA GLY A 112 0.82 0.49 2.33
C GLY A 112 1.37 -0.88 1.94
N VAL A 113 1.42 -1.16 0.63
CA VAL A 113 1.90 -2.43 0.07
C VAL A 113 3.13 -2.21 -0.80
N ILE A 114 4.07 -3.14 -0.74
CA ILE A 114 5.14 -3.30 -1.70
C ILE A 114 4.91 -4.59 -2.46
N PHE A 115 4.88 -4.52 -3.78
CA PHE A 115 4.90 -5.65 -4.71
C PHE A 115 6.30 -5.79 -5.27
N ARG A 116 6.82 -7.02 -5.33
CA ARG A 116 8.12 -7.36 -5.91
C ARG A 116 8.08 -8.67 -6.66
N ALA A 117 8.80 -8.72 -7.77
CA ALA A 117 9.14 -9.96 -8.45
C ALA A 117 10.55 -9.91 -9.00
N HIS A 118 11.20 -11.08 -8.97
CA HIS A 118 12.52 -11.29 -9.57
C HIS A 118 13.60 -10.33 -9.04
N GLN A 119 13.80 -10.29 -7.72
CA GLN A 119 14.86 -9.48 -7.09
C GLN A 119 16.18 -9.58 -7.86
N GLY A 120 16.75 -8.43 -8.19
CA GLY A 120 17.94 -8.30 -9.04
C GLY A 120 17.94 -6.97 -9.80
N PRO A 121 18.85 -6.78 -10.78
CA PRO A 121 18.93 -5.55 -11.57
C PRO A 121 17.66 -5.24 -12.38
N ASP A 122 16.93 -6.28 -12.80
CA ASP A 122 15.70 -6.17 -13.57
C ASP A 122 14.42 -6.36 -12.74
N GLU A 123 14.54 -6.29 -11.41
CA GLU A 123 13.43 -6.45 -10.47
C GLU A 123 12.25 -5.56 -10.84
N THR A 124 11.05 -6.14 -10.81
CA THR A 124 9.81 -5.36 -10.89
C THR A 124 9.35 -5.05 -9.47
N TYR A 125 9.19 -3.78 -9.18
CA TYR A 125 8.85 -3.23 -7.87
C TYR A 125 7.74 -2.21 -8.05
N LEU A 126 6.65 -2.36 -7.30
CA LEU A 126 5.68 -1.30 -7.12
C LEU A 126 5.45 -1.08 -5.64
N MET A 127 5.58 0.16 -5.19
CA MET A 127 5.06 0.55 -3.89
C MET A 127 3.72 1.26 -4.07
N LEU A 128 2.73 0.86 -3.29
CA LEU A 128 1.44 1.53 -3.11
C LEU A 128 1.41 2.14 -1.72
N ARG A 129 1.26 3.46 -1.64
CA ARG A 129 1.00 4.18 -0.40
C ARG A 129 -0.49 4.16 -0.08
N SER A 130 -0.86 3.63 1.08
CA SER A 130 -2.22 3.73 1.64
C SER A 130 -2.19 3.41 3.13
N GLY A 131 -2.35 4.43 3.98
CA GLY A 131 -2.14 4.28 5.42
C GLY A 131 -2.23 5.60 6.19
N TYR A 132 -1.77 5.61 7.43
CA TYR A 132 -1.85 6.75 8.34
C TYR A 132 -1.01 7.93 7.87
N ASP A 133 -1.54 9.13 7.93
CA ASP A 133 -0.77 10.37 7.80
C ASP A 133 -0.55 10.95 9.20
N TRP A 134 0.70 11.11 9.62
CA TRP A 134 1.00 11.72 10.92
C TRP A 134 2.28 12.55 10.89
N SER A 135 2.13 13.88 10.83
CA SER A 135 3.22 14.89 10.87
C SER A 135 4.32 14.69 9.82
N HIS A 136 4.65 15.73 9.05
CA HIS A 136 5.61 15.63 7.93
C HIS A 136 5.21 14.60 6.84
N TRP A 137 3.93 14.28 6.70
CA TRP A 137 3.39 13.52 5.57
C TRP A 137 2.66 14.44 4.60
N TYR A 138 2.76 14.10 3.32
CA TYR A 138 1.91 14.66 2.28
C TYR A 138 0.68 13.78 2.14
N VAL A 139 -0.45 14.36 1.70
CA VAL A 139 -1.67 13.58 1.39
C VAL A 139 -1.45 12.86 0.05
N ASP A 140 -0.74 11.75 0.10
CA ASP A 140 -0.31 10.94 -1.05
C ASP A 140 -0.97 9.55 -1.07
N GLN A 141 -2.17 9.47 -0.50
CA GLN A 141 -2.97 8.24 -0.47
C GLN A 141 -3.24 7.77 -1.90
N GLY A 142 -2.86 6.52 -2.17
CA GLY A 142 -2.91 5.93 -3.49
C GLY A 142 -1.71 6.17 -4.38
N ASN A 143 -0.72 6.94 -3.93
CA ASN A 143 0.50 7.16 -4.68
C ASN A 143 1.20 5.83 -4.98
N VAL A 144 1.72 5.69 -6.19
CA VAL A 144 2.53 4.55 -6.59
C VAL A 144 3.92 4.96 -7.06
N VAL A 145 4.90 4.12 -6.76
CA VAL A 145 6.27 4.21 -7.30
C VAL A 145 6.56 2.91 -8.01
N LEU A 146 6.95 2.97 -9.29
CA LEU A 146 7.14 1.80 -10.15
C LEU A 146 8.55 1.77 -10.74
N HIS A 147 9.24 0.66 -10.48
CA HIS A 147 10.48 0.28 -11.16
C HIS A 147 10.29 -1.07 -11.82
N SER A 148 10.86 -1.25 -13.01
CA SER A 148 10.84 -2.55 -13.69
C SER A 148 11.91 -2.58 -14.78
N LYS A 149 12.49 -3.77 -15.03
CA LYS A 149 13.46 -3.98 -16.12
C LYS A 149 14.60 -2.94 -16.09
N GLY A 150 15.13 -2.66 -14.90
CA GLY A 150 16.24 -1.72 -14.67
C GLY A 150 15.89 -0.23 -14.84
N ALA A 151 14.61 0.12 -15.00
CA ALA A 151 14.15 1.49 -15.21
C ALA A 151 13.28 1.99 -14.05
N SER A 152 13.41 3.28 -13.72
CA SER A 152 12.41 4.01 -12.92
C SER A 152 11.35 4.55 -13.87
N LEU A 153 10.11 4.06 -13.74
CA LEU A 153 9.03 4.30 -14.70
C LEU A 153 8.01 5.30 -14.14
N LEU A 154 7.61 5.10 -12.88
CA LEU A 154 6.89 6.08 -12.08
C LEU A 154 7.81 6.42 -10.89
N PRO A 155 8.68 7.42 -11.00
CA PRO A 155 9.63 7.76 -9.95
C PRO A 155 8.94 8.25 -8.68
N SER A 156 9.66 8.16 -7.57
CA SER A 156 9.34 8.91 -6.37
C SER A 156 9.51 10.41 -6.56
N GLN A 157 9.01 11.19 -5.59
CA GLN A 157 9.30 12.63 -5.55
C GLN A 157 10.82 12.87 -5.31
N PRO A 158 11.46 13.78 -6.07
CA PRO A 158 12.90 14.02 -5.96
C PRO A 158 13.30 15.04 -4.86
N TYR A 159 12.35 15.66 -4.17
CA TYR A 159 12.60 16.76 -3.23
C TYR A 159 12.15 16.44 -1.79
N ALA A 160 12.69 17.19 -0.82
CA ALA A 160 12.32 17.14 0.58
C ALA A 160 12.09 18.56 1.09
N TYR A 161 11.03 18.77 1.90
CA TYR A 161 10.69 20.04 2.55
C TYR A 161 10.46 21.23 1.60
N TYR A 162 9.41 21.20 0.76
CA TYR A 162 8.84 22.41 0.16
C TYR A 162 7.33 22.24 -0.02
N ASP A 163 6.56 23.27 0.33
CA ASP A 163 5.09 23.22 0.41
C ASP A 163 4.38 23.22 -0.95
N ASN A 164 5.09 23.29 -2.08
CA ASN A 164 4.44 23.34 -3.40
C ASN A 164 5.25 22.68 -4.51
N SER A 165 4.54 21.93 -5.36
CA SER A 165 4.93 21.71 -6.75
C SER A 165 5.33 23.04 -7.37
N PRO A 166 6.44 23.13 -8.14
CA PRO A 166 6.71 24.33 -8.93
C PRO A 166 5.55 24.64 -9.88
N ASN A 167 4.78 23.62 -10.24
CA ASN A 167 3.52 23.73 -10.95
C ASN A 167 2.29 23.42 -10.05
N PRO A 168 1.60 24.44 -9.51
CA PRO A 168 0.47 24.25 -8.60
C PRO A 168 -0.77 23.62 -9.26
N ASP A 169 -0.83 23.56 -10.60
CA ASP A 169 -1.97 22.98 -11.32
C ASP A 169 -1.87 21.44 -11.45
N TYR A 170 -0.72 20.84 -11.08
CA TYR A 170 -0.45 19.42 -11.20
C TYR A 170 -0.02 18.75 -9.89
N ALA A 171 -0.35 17.46 -9.75
CA ALA A 171 0.18 16.63 -8.67
C ALA A 171 1.58 16.11 -9.01
N LEU A 172 2.41 15.97 -7.98
CA LEU A 172 3.75 15.36 -8.08
C LEU A 172 3.74 13.85 -7.78
N TYR A 173 2.56 13.32 -7.46
CA TYR A 173 2.32 11.94 -7.06
C TYR A 173 1.56 11.18 -8.13
N ASN A 174 1.76 9.86 -8.17
CA ASN A 174 1.10 8.96 -9.11
C ASN A 174 -0.20 8.42 -8.50
N LEU A 175 -1.25 9.25 -8.43
CA LEU A 175 -2.49 8.96 -7.69
C LEU A 175 -3.74 9.51 -8.38
N ALA A 176 -4.91 9.18 -7.84
CA ALA A 176 -6.17 9.81 -8.20
C ALA A 176 -6.41 11.07 -7.32
N ARG A 177 -6.84 12.19 -7.91
CA ARG A 177 -7.34 13.37 -7.17
C ARG A 177 -8.78 13.70 -7.54
N PHE A 178 -9.43 14.47 -6.67
CA PHE A 178 -10.85 14.74 -6.70
C PHE A 178 -11.15 16.23 -6.45
N GLY A 179 -12.27 16.71 -6.97
CA GLY A 179 -12.77 18.06 -6.69
C GLY A 179 -12.03 19.15 -7.46
N ASP A 180 -11.47 20.13 -6.75
CA ASP A 180 -10.68 21.20 -7.38
C ASP A 180 -9.24 20.75 -7.60
N THR A 181 -8.74 20.87 -8.82
CA THR A 181 -7.34 20.61 -9.19
C THR A 181 -6.33 21.41 -8.37
N LYS A 182 -6.75 22.56 -7.82
CA LYS A 182 -5.96 23.45 -6.96
C LYS A 182 -6.21 23.23 -5.47
N ALA A 183 -7.12 22.34 -5.10
CA ALA A 183 -7.31 21.95 -3.70
C ALA A 183 -6.01 21.30 -3.21
N GLN A 184 -5.21 22.12 -2.56
CA GLN A 184 -4.11 21.66 -1.74
C GLN A 184 -4.74 20.94 -0.55
N PHE A 185 -4.57 19.62 -0.53
CA PHE A 185 -4.83 18.82 0.66
C PHE A 185 -6.31 18.75 1.08
N PRO A 186 -7.25 18.23 0.26
CA PRO A 186 -8.51 17.77 0.82
C PRO A 186 -8.17 16.54 1.67
N TYR A 187 -8.06 16.73 2.99
CA TYR A 187 -7.69 15.72 3.98
C TYR A 187 -8.25 14.34 3.62
N GLY A 188 -7.40 13.39 3.25
CA GLY A 188 -7.76 11.99 3.41
C GLY A 188 -7.88 11.76 4.92
N TRP A 189 -8.94 11.10 5.38
CA TRP A 189 -8.98 10.68 6.78
C TRP A 189 -7.76 9.78 7.08
N PRO A 190 -7.31 9.67 8.36
CA PRO A 190 -6.34 8.63 8.76
C PRO A 190 -6.85 7.20 8.53
N ASP A 191 -8.06 7.07 7.99
CA ASP A 191 -8.74 5.85 7.62
C ASP A 191 -8.29 5.28 6.26
N SER A 192 -7.44 6.00 5.52
CA SER A 192 -6.83 5.47 4.30
C SER A 192 -6.03 4.22 4.64
N ASN A 193 -6.38 3.08 4.05
CA ASN A 193 -5.81 1.80 4.44
C ASN A 193 -5.85 0.77 3.32
N VAL A 194 -4.92 -0.19 3.42
CA VAL A 194 -4.98 -1.46 2.71
C VAL A 194 -6.03 -2.33 3.37
N LEU A 195 -7.18 -2.47 2.72
CA LEU A 195 -8.29 -3.29 3.17
C LEU A 195 -7.97 -4.78 3.02
N ASP A 196 -7.40 -5.17 1.87
CA ASP A 196 -7.08 -6.55 1.57
C ASP A 196 -5.82 -6.69 0.73
N TYR A 197 -5.20 -7.88 0.75
CA TYR A 197 -4.06 -8.24 -0.10
C TYR A 197 -3.83 -9.74 -0.17
N HIS A 198 -3.15 -10.17 -1.23
CA HIS A 198 -2.64 -11.53 -1.39
C HIS A 198 -1.31 -11.51 -2.16
N PHE A 199 -0.31 -12.25 -1.68
CA PHE A 199 0.99 -12.36 -2.36
C PHE A 199 1.19 -13.78 -2.90
N GLY A 200 0.49 -14.11 -3.98
CA GLY A 200 0.70 -15.35 -4.73
C GLY A 200 2.02 -15.36 -5.50
N GLU A 201 2.36 -16.52 -6.06
CA GLU A 201 3.56 -16.72 -6.88
C GLU A 201 3.39 -16.11 -8.27
N ARG A 202 2.18 -16.21 -8.84
CA ARG A 202 1.90 -15.79 -10.22
C ARG A 202 0.99 -14.57 -10.29
N VAL A 203 0.11 -14.38 -9.32
CA VAL A 203 -0.74 -13.19 -9.19
C VAL A 203 -0.69 -12.68 -7.77
N GLN A 204 -0.40 -11.40 -7.61
CA GLN A 204 -0.49 -10.71 -6.33
C GLN A 204 -1.57 -9.64 -6.40
N TYR A 205 -2.03 -9.20 -5.23
CA TYR A 205 -3.19 -8.35 -5.10
C TYR A 205 -3.08 -7.42 -3.89
N ALA A 206 -3.60 -6.20 -4.03
CA ALA A 206 -3.93 -5.33 -2.90
C ALA A 206 -5.16 -4.48 -3.20
N TRP A 207 -5.87 -4.10 -2.14
CA TRP A 207 -7.03 -3.23 -2.17
C TRP A 207 -6.82 -2.08 -1.19
N ALA A 208 -6.66 -0.87 -1.70
CA ALA A 208 -6.62 0.35 -0.92
C ALA A 208 -7.97 1.06 -0.95
N SER A 209 -8.32 1.71 0.16
CA SER A 209 -9.50 2.56 0.28
C SER A 209 -9.12 3.84 1.02
N ALA A 210 -9.62 4.97 0.55
CA ALA A 210 -9.59 6.23 1.28
C ALA A 210 -10.99 6.83 1.36
N GLY A 211 -11.36 7.27 2.57
CA GLY A 211 -12.50 8.14 2.77
C GLY A 211 -12.05 9.60 2.68
N TYR A 212 -12.88 10.43 2.05
CA TYR A 212 -12.69 11.87 2.07
C TYR A 212 -13.86 12.50 2.82
N PRO A 213 -13.60 13.42 3.76
CA PRO A 213 -14.66 14.13 4.46
C PRO A 213 -15.52 14.90 3.47
N ALA A 214 -16.76 15.14 3.86
CA ALA A 214 -17.55 16.25 3.37
C ALA A 214 -16.74 17.57 3.57
N GLY A 215 -15.99 17.95 2.53
CA GLY A 215 -15.42 19.28 2.34
C GLY A 215 -16.39 20.12 1.52
N GLU A 216 -15.91 21.05 0.69
CA GLU A 216 -16.72 21.44 -0.47
C GLU A 216 -16.42 20.44 -1.60
N PRO A 217 -17.43 19.70 -2.12
CA PRO A 217 -18.84 19.69 -1.72
C PRO A 217 -19.13 18.85 -0.46
N LYS A 218 -20.18 19.23 0.29
CA LYS A 218 -20.57 18.75 1.66
C LYS A 218 -20.98 17.27 1.77
N ASP A 219 -20.63 16.44 0.80
CA ASP A 219 -21.04 15.04 0.73
C ASP A 219 -19.81 14.13 0.91
N GLU A 220 -19.95 13.03 1.64
CA GLU A 220 -18.89 12.01 1.74
C GLU A 220 -18.67 11.34 0.37
N TYR A 221 -17.41 11.15 0.01
CA TYR A 221 -17.03 10.37 -1.15
C TYR A 221 -15.89 9.39 -0.80
N GLY A 222 -15.95 8.22 -1.41
CA GLY A 222 -14.97 7.15 -1.23
C GLY A 222 -14.21 6.92 -2.52
N TRP A 223 -12.91 6.66 -2.39
CA TRP A 223 -12.09 6.13 -3.46
C TRP A 223 -11.54 4.77 -3.05
N GLU A 224 -11.54 3.86 -4.00
CA GLU A 224 -10.93 2.56 -3.83
C GLU A 224 -10.07 2.22 -5.03
N ARG A 225 -8.95 1.56 -4.76
CA ARG A 225 -8.01 1.08 -5.76
C ARG A 225 -7.69 -0.37 -5.49
N GLN A 226 -8.07 -1.21 -6.42
CA GLN A 226 -7.65 -2.60 -6.48
C GLN A 226 -6.48 -2.71 -7.47
N ILE A 227 -5.39 -3.36 -7.06
CA ILE A 227 -4.21 -3.60 -7.90
C ILE A 227 -3.96 -5.10 -7.97
N ALA A 228 -3.93 -5.65 -9.18
CA ALA A 228 -3.43 -7.00 -9.44
C ALA A 228 -2.06 -6.93 -10.13
N PHE A 229 -1.07 -7.64 -9.59
CA PHE A 229 0.27 -7.75 -10.16
C PHE A 229 0.47 -9.13 -10.78
N PHE A 230 0.67 -9.17 -12.09
CA PHE A 230 0.91 -10.39 -12.85
C PHE A 230 2.40 -10.59 -13.03
N ILE A 231 2.91 -11.72 -12.53
CA ILE A 231 4.36 -12.00 -12.49
C ILE A 231 4.73 -12.92 -13.66
N GLY A 232 5.68 -12.52 -14.49
CA GLY A 232 6.15 -13.31 -15.63
C GLY A 232 7.03 -14.49 -15.20
N LYS A 233 7.45 -15.37 -16.11
CA LYS A 233 8.36 -16.49 -15.74
C LYS A 233 9.73 -15.99 -15.25
N THR A 234 10.19 -14.86 -15.78
CA THR A 234 11.50 -14.25 -15.49
C THR A 234 11.39 -12.73 -15.35
N ALA A 235 12.45 -12.06 -14.91
CA ALA A 235 12.50 -10.59 -14.87
C ALA A 235 12.29 -9.91 -16.24
N LYS A 236 12.64 -10.60 -17.33
CA LYS A 236 12.45 -10.11 -18.71
C LYS A 236 11.07 -10.45 -19.29
N SER A 237 10.34 -11.37 -18.66
CA SER A 237 8.97 -11.71 -19.04
C SER A 237 8.01 -10.53 -18.78
N PRO A 238 6.78 -10.60 -19.29
CA PRO A 238 5.71 -9.66 -18.94
C PRO A 238 5.44 -9.64 -17.43
N ASN A 239 5.84 -8.56 -16.77
CA ASN A 239 5.57 -8.25 -15.37
C ASN A 239 4.81 -6.92 -15.34
N TYR A 240 3.53 -6.93 -14.99
CA TYR A 240 2.67 -5.77 -15.18
C TYR A 240 1.55 -5.68 -14.14
N PHE A 241 1.02 -4.47 -13.98
CA PHE A 241 0.01 -4.16 -12.97
C PHE A 241 -1.29 -3.76 -13.64
N VAL A 242 -2.39 -4.33 -13.19
CA VAL A 242 -3.75 -3.91 -13.55
C VAL A 242 -4.36 -3.18 -12.36
N PHE A 243 -4.87 -2.00 -12.61
CA PHE A 243 -5.51 -1.14 -11.63
C PHE A 243 -6.98 -1.02 -11.95
N HIS A 244 -7.80 -1.09 -10.91
CA HIS A 244 -9.21 -0.76 -10.95
C HIS A 244 -9.47 0.33 -9.90
N ASP A 245 -9.69 1.55 -10.38
CA ASP A 245 -10.07 2.68 -9.55
C ASP A 245 -11.60 2.83 -9.60
N THR A 246 -12.23 2.77 -8.43
CA THR A 246 -13.68 2.95 -8.27
C THR A 246 -13.98 4.06 -7.29
N PHE A 247 -15.09 4.76 -7.52
CA PHE A 247 -15.51 5.89 -6.71
C PHE A 247 -16.94 5.68 -6.21
N THR A 248 -17.17 5.99 -4.93
CA THR A 248 -18.49 5.91 -4.29
C THR A 248 -18.88 7.28 -3.71
N GLY A 249 -20.18 7.52 -3.57
CA GLY A 249 -20.73 8.81 -3.13
C GLY A 249 -21.15 9.70 -4.30
N LYS A 250 -21.32 10.99 -4.04
CA LYS A 250 -21.76 11.95 -5.08
C LYS A 250 -20.64 12.15 -6.09
N ALA A 251 -21.00 12.13 -7.37
CA ALA A 251 -20.04 12.33 -8.44
C ALA A 251 -19.34 13.70 -8.31
N VAL A 252 -18.02 13.65 -8.23
CA VAL A 252 -17.13 14.82 -8.27
C VAL A 252 -16.17 14.68 -9.44
N PRO A 253 -15.70 15.81 -10.03
CA PRO A 253 -14.59 15.78 -10.96
C PRO A 253 -13.40 15.03 -10.37
N ASN A 254 -12.73 14.23 -11.18
CA ASN A 254 -11.63 13.39 -10.73
C ASN A 254 -10.59 13.22 -11.85
N TRP A 255 -9.34 12.97 -11.47
CA TRP A 255 -8.22 12.85 -12.39
C TRP A 255 -7.23 11.80 -11.93
N LEU A 256 -6.62 11.09 -12.87
CA LEU A 256 -5.39 10.35 -12.61
C LEU A 256 -4.20 11.25 -12.92
N TYR A 257 -3.26 11.31 -11.99
CA TYR A 257 -2.00 12.01 -12.15
C TYR A 257 -0.86 11.02 -12.26
N PHE A 258 0.10 11.35 -13.12
CA PHE A 258 1.35 10.62 -13.28
C PHE A 258 2.49 11.62 -13.33
N ASN A 259 3.48 11.39 -12.50
CA ASN A 259 4.75 12.08 -12.53
C ASN A 259 5.76 11.17 -13.26
N LEU A 260 6.23 11.62 -14.42
CA LEU A 260 7.10 10.83 -15.30
C LEU A 260 8.43 11.58 -15.50
N LEU A 261 9.51 10.83 -15.75
CA LEU A 261 10.79 11.42 -16.15
C LEU A 261 10.75 11.80 -17.64
N GLY A 262 11.37 12.92 -18.00
CA GLY A 262 11.52 13.33 -19.40
C GLY A 262 10.62 14.49 -19.82
N ARG A 263 10.21 14.49 -21.09
CA ARG A 263 9.57 15.61 -21.80
C ARG A 263 8.22 15.19 -22.37
N LYS A 264 7.38 16.16 -22.75
CA LYS A 264 6.12 15.91 -23.48
C LYS A 264 6.34 15.15 -24.78
N SER A 265 7.46 15.39 -25.46
CA SER A 265 7.82 14.66 -26.69
C SER A 265 8.02 13.17 -26.47
N ASP A 266 8.28 12.76 -25.23
CA ASP A 266 8.51 11.36 -24.86
C ASP A 266 7.17 10.63 -24.61
N VAL A 267 6.06 11.37 -24.53
CA VAL A 267 4.71 10.83 -24.31
C VAL A 267 3.90 10.90 -25.60
N THR A 268 3.40 9.76 -26.04
CA THR A 268 2.55 9.65 -27.25
C THR A 268 1.26 8.93 -26.93
N VAL A 269 0.17 9.31 -27.60
CA VAL A 269 -1.15 8.69 -27.42
C VAL A 269 -1.49 7.92 -28.69
N ASN A 270 -1.69 6.61 -28.55
CA ASN A 270 -1.97 5.70 -29.65
C ASN A 270 -3.25 4.90 -29.35
N GLY A 271 -4.40 5.44 -29.73
CA GLY A 271 -5.70 4.79 -29.53
C GLY A 271 -6.02 4.60 -28.05
N ARG A 272 -5.77 3.39 -27.52
CA ARG A 272 -6.01 3.00 -26.10
C ARG A 272 -4.79 3.08 -25.20
N ALA A 273 -3.65 3.45 -25.76
CA ALA A 273 -2.37 3.48 -25.06
C ALA A 273 -1.86 4.91 -24.94
N ILE A 274 -1.26 5.21 -23.79
CA ILE A 274 -0.30 6.31 -23.63
C ILE A 274 1.06 5.64 -23.51
N ASN A 275 1.93 5.84 -24.50
CA ASN A 275 3.26 5.27 -24.55
C ASN A 275 4.27 6.32 -24.08
N VAL A 276 5.06 5.95 -23.08
CA VAL A 276 6.10 6.80 -22.46
C VAL A 276 7.46 6.22 -22.83
N GLN A 277 8.24 6.98 -23.60
CA GLN A 277 9.66 6.73 -23.77
C GLN A 277 10.39 7.16 -22.50
N THR A 278 11.38 6.38 -22.09
CA THR A 278 12.21 6.73 -20.92
C THR A 278 13.65 6.94 -21.36
N GLU A 279 14.50 7.43 -20.45
CA GLU A 279 15.96 7.46 -20.68
C GLU A 279 16.60 6.06 -20.73
N PHE A 280 15.84 5.03 -20.35
CA PHE A 280 16.26 3.63 -20.34
C PHE A 280 15.79 2.92 -21.62
N PRO A 281 16.35 1.72 -21.93
CA PRO A 281 15.83 0.87 -23.00
C PRO A 281 14.35 0.44 -22.80
N THR A 282 13.89 0.46 -21.54
CA THR A 282 12.53 0.13 -21.13
C THR A 282 11.58 1.29 -21.39
N LYS A 283 10.37 0.99 -21.87
CA LYS A 283 9.27 1.92 -22.10
C LYS A 283 8.13 1.58 -21.15
N LEU A 284 7.25 2.55 -20.88
CA LEU A 284 6.02 2.31 -20.12
C LEU A 284 4.82 2.52 -21.04
N ASP A 285 3.98 1.49 -21.15
CA ASP A 285 2.68 1.61 -21.79
C ASP A 285 1.60 1.70 -20.70
N LEU A 286 0.85 2.81 -20.68
CA LEU A 286 -0.37 2.96 -19.89
C LEU A 286 -1.56 2.62 -20.79
N LEU A 287 -2.21 1.48 -20.55
CA LEU A 287 -3.28 0.95 -21.40
C LEU A 287 -4.62 1.07 -20.70
N PHE A 288 -5.66 1.49 -21.42
CA PHE A 288 -7.02 1.65 -20.87
C PHE A 288 -7.97 0.61 -21.46
N ALA A 289 -8.62 -0.16 -20.59
CA ALA A 289 -9.51 -1.23 -21.05
C ALA A 289 -10.88 -0.70 -21.54
N GLY A 290 -11.30 0.50 -21.10
CA GLY A 290 -12.58 1.12 -21.43
C GLY A 290 -12.71 1.69 -22.85
N GLY A 291 -11.69 1.59 -23.70
CA GLY A 291 -11.73 2.12 -25.07
C GLY A 291 -10.52 2.98 -25.39
N LYS A 292 -10.73 4.22 -25.87
CA LYS A 292 -9.64 5.15 -26.14
C LYS A 292 -9.02 5.64 -24.83
N ALA A 293 -7.73 5.89 -24.83
CA ALA A 293 -7.07 6.52 -23.69
C ALA A 293 -7.64 7.95 -23.50
N PRO A 294 -7.83 8.41 -22.25
CA PRO A 294 -8.17 9.79 -21.98
C PRO A 294 -7.12 10.73 -22.59
N ALA A 295 -7.56 11.89 -23.08
CA ALA A 295 -6.65 12.89 -23.60
C ALA A 295 -5.74 13.42 -22.47
N PRO A 296 -4.41 13.31 -22.60
CA PRO A 296 -3.51 13.76 -21.55
C PRO A 296 -3.34 15.27 -21.61
N GLU A 297 -3.56 15.92 -20.47
CA GLU A 297 -3.04 17.24 -20.20
C GLU A 297 -1.63 17.08 -19.60
N MET A 298 -0.67 17.85 -20.11
CA MET A 298 0.72 17.69 -19.71
C MET A 298 1.39 19.03 -19.43
N ALA A 299 2.23 19.04 -18.40
CA ALA A 299 3.20 20.09 -18.13
C ALA A 299 4.62 19.50 -18.08
N GLU A 300 5.62 20.29 -18.44
CA GLU A 300 7.02 19.96 -18.14
C GLU A 300 7.46 20.79 -16.95
N ASP A 301 8.26 20.19 -16.08
CA ASP A 301 8.78 20.87 -14.91
C ASP A 301 10.19 20.41 -14.56
N ASN A 302 10.98 21.32 -13.99
CA ASN A 302 12.30 21.03 -13.46
C ASN A 302 12.18 20.91 -11.93
N MET A 303 12.01 19.68 -11.45
CA MET A 303 11.82 19.40 -10.04
C MET A 303 13.16 19.55 -9.30
N PRO A 304 13.21 20.33 -8.21
CA PRO A 304 14.40 20.39 -7.38
C PRO A 304 14.81 19.01 -6.89
N MET A 305 16.09 18.67 -7.05
CA MET A 305 16.63 17.44 -6.48
C MET A 305 17.19 17.77 -5.11
N ASN A 306 16.54 17.27 -4.05
CA ASN A 306 17.11 17.30 -2.71
C ASN A 306 17.76 15.95 -2.42
N LEU A 307 18.84 15.64 -3.11
CA LEU A 307 19.66 14.52 -2.68
C LEU A 307 20.42 15.03 -1.47
N LEU A 308 20.14 14.48 -0.29
CA LEU A 308 21.02 14.60 0.89
C LEU A 308 22.38 13.90 0.65
N ALA A 309 22.85 13.88 -0.60
CA ALA A 309 24.13 13.39 -1.04
C ALA A 309 25.20 14.32 -0.48
N HIS A 310 25.66 13.98 0.73
CA HIS A 310 26.97 14.35 1.20
C HIS A 310 28.02 14.09 0.09
N ARG A 311 29.14 14.83 0.14
CA ARG A 311 30.27 14.83 -0.82
C ARG A 311 31.01 13.48 -0.98
N SER A 312 30.35 12.37 -0.67
CA SER A 312 30.97 11.07 -0.42
C SER A 312 30.04 9.87 -0.68
N GLY A 313 28.79 10.05 -1.13
CA GLY A 313 27.86 8.95 -1.43
C GLY A 313 27.93 8.40 -2.86
N ALA A 314 27.10 7.40 -3.20
CA ALA A 314 27.09 6.73 -4.52
C ALA A 314 27.01 7.68 -5.73
N LEU A 315 26.16 8.72 -5.69
CA LEU A 315 26.10 9.69 -6.77
C LEU A 315 27.45 10.41 -6.98
N TRP A 316 28.11 10.82 -5.89
CA TRP A 316 29.41 11.46 -5.98
C TRP A 316 30.43 10.51 -6.61
N ALA A 317 30.51 9.26 -6.12
CA ALA A 317 31.39 8.23 -6.66
C ALA A 317 31.11 7.94 -8.15
N LYS A 318 29.83 7.85 -8.53
CA LYS A 318 29.40 7.66 -9.91
C LYS A 318 29.93 8.78 -10.80
N LEU A 319 29.74 10.04 -10.40
CA LEU A 319 30.18 11.20 -11.19
C LEU A 319 31.70 11.30 -11.28
N THR A 320 32.43 11.10 -10.19
CA THR A 320 33.91 11.15 -10.20
C THR A 320 34.54 10.00 -10.99
N GLN A 321 33.86 8.86 -11.11
CA GLN A 321 34.28 7.74 -11.96
C GLN A 321 33.93 7.93 -13.45
N GLY A 322 33.39 9.09 -13.83
CA GLY A 322 33.06 9.38 -15.23
C GLY A 322 31.87 8.57 -15.76
N GLN A 323 31.03 8.01 -14.89
CA GLN A 323 29.87 7.25 -15.32
C GLN A 323 28.84 8.14 -16.02
N PRO A 324 27.97 7.57 -16.89
CA PRO A 324 26.94 8.34 -17.60
C PRO A 324 26.00 9.07 -16.64
N VAL A 325 25.68 10.31 -17.00
CA VAL A 325 24.75 11.20 -16.29
C VAL A 325 23.37 11.09 -16.95
N SER A 326 22.30 11.14 -16.16
CA SER A 326 20.93 11.14 -16.72
C SER A 326 20.73 12.34 -17.67
N PRO A 327 20.11 12.16 -18.85
CA PRO A 327 19.72 13.25 -19.74
C PRO A 327 18.61 14.14 -19.16
N ASN A 328 17.98 13.73 -18.06
CA ASN A 328 16.95 14.50 -17.38
C ASN A 328 17.53 15.40 -16.29
N TRP A 329 18.81 15.26 -15.95
CA TRP A 329 19.42 16.08 -14.91
C TRP A 329 19.93 17.43 -15.40
N LYS A 330 19.52 18.49 -14.70
CA LYS A 330 19.89 19.87 -14.98
C LYS A 330 20.67 20.48 -13.81
N ARG A 331 21.60 21.36 -14.13
CA ARG A 331 22.35 22.18 -13.18
C ARG A 331 21.51 23.38 -12.76
N LYS A 332 21.98 24.12 -11.75
CA LYS A 332 21.26 25.29 -11.21
C LYS A 332 21.06 26.41 -12.25
N ASP A 333 21.96 26.52 -13.22
CA ASP A 333 21.89 27.46 -14.34
C ASP A 333 21.02 26.97 -15.51
N GLY A 334 20.36 25.81 -15.38
CA GLY A 334 19.53 25.18 -16.40
C GLY A 334 20.30 24.36 -17.45
N SER A 335 21.64 24.38 -17.43
CA SER A 335 22.46 23.56 -18.34
C SER A 335 22.40 22.06 -17.97
N GLN A 336 22.80 21.19 -18.89
CA GLN A 336 22.84 19.75 -18.65
C GLN A 336 23.86 19.40 -17.55
N ALA A 337 23.49 18.51 -16.63
CA ALA A 337 24.44 17.96 -15.66
C ALA A 337 25.55 17.17 -16.37
N THR A 338 26.76 17.20 -15.80
CA THR A 338 27.94 16.53 -16.38
C THR A 338 28.70 15.76 -15.30
N ASN A 339 29.53 14.82 -15.73
CA ASN A 339 30.48 14.10 -14.88
C ASN A 339 31.83 14.83 -14.79
N ALA A 340 31.87 16.13 -15.11
CA ALA A 340 33.08 16.93 -15.03
C ALA A 340 33.54 17.08 -13.59
N VAL A 341 34.85 16.96 -13.36
CA VAL A 341 35.51 17.16 -12.08
C VAL A 341 36.50 18.32 -12.15
N ASP A 342 36.73 19.00 -11.03
CA ASP A 342 37.79 20.00 -10.91
C ASP A 342 39.18 19.36 -10.76
N ALA A 343 40.22 20.19 -10.62
CA ALA A 343 41.59 19.73 -10.44
C ALA A 343 41.82 18.89 -9.16
N ASN A 344 40.90 18.97 -8.19
CA ASN A 344 40.93 18.19 -6.95
C ASN A 344 40.05 16.92 -7.04
N GLY A 345 39.47 16.63 -8.21
CA GLY A 345 38.58 15.48 -8.42
C GLY A 345 37.16 15.68 -7.87
N ALA A 346 36.76 16.90 -7.52
CA ALA A 346 35.40 17.19 -7.04
C ALA A 346 34.45 17.44 -8.23
N PRO A 347 33.25 16.83 -8.29
CA PRO A 347 32.27 17.09 -9.34
C PRO A 347 31.86 18.57 -9.42
N THR A 348 31.95 19.16 -10.62
CA THR A 348 31.53 20.54 -10.93
C THR A 348 30.22 20.59 -11.72
N GLY A 349 29.82 19.45 -12.30
CA GLY A 349 28.61 19.27 -13.11
C GLY A 349 27.38 18.77 -12.35
N MET A 350 27.35 18.91 -11.01
CA MET A 350 26.32 18.32 -10.15
C MET A 350 24.89 18.68 -10.56
N PRO A 351 23.95 17.72 -10.52
CA PRO A 351 22.55 17.99 -10.77
C PRO A 351 21.92 18.79 -9.62
N ALA A 352 21.05 19.73 -9.96
CA ALA A 352 20.22 20.50 -9.03
C ALA A 352 18.72 20.30 -9.29
N TYR A 353 18.36 19.94 -10.51
CA TYR A 353 16.98 19.67 -10.92
C TYR A 353 16.90 18.38 -11.75
N GLU A 354 15.76 17.72 -11.70
CA GLU A 354 15.38 16.62 -12.58
C GLU A 354 14.24 17.10 -13.48
N GLN A 355 14.31 16.77 -14.76
CA GLN A 355 13.30 17.10 -15.75
C GLN A 355 12.19 16.05 -15.73
N HIS A 356 10.97 16.51 -15.50
CA HIS A 356 9.77 15.69 -15.46
C HIS A 356 8.72 16.16 -16.46
N VAL A 357 7.83 15.23 -16.81
CA VAL A 357 6.55 15.51 -17.44
C VAL A 357 5.43 15.10 -16.48
N LEU A 358 4.66 16.09 -16.07
CA LEU A 358 3.48 15.94 -15.22
C LEU A 358 2.28 15.70 -16.12
N LEU A 359 1.67 14.53 -16.01
CA LEU A 359 0.56 14.11 -16.83
C LEU A 359 -0.71 14.02 -15.98
N ARG A 360 -1.81 14.57 -16.50
CA ARG A 360 -3.13 14.57 -15.89
C ARG A 360 -4.15 14.02 -16.88
N LEU A 361 -4.93 13.03 -16.43
CA LEU A 361 -5.99 12.41 -17.21
C LEU A 361 -7.33 12.69 -16.54
N ALA A 362 -8.16 13.51 -17.19
CA ALA A 362 -9.50 13.78 -16.72
C ALA A 362 -10.37 12.52 -16.74
N GLY A 363 -11.17 12.39 -15.70
CA GLY A 363 -12.21 11.40 -15.58
C GLY A 363 -13.57 11.85 -16.05
N GLU A 364 -14.41 10.89 -16.40
CA GLU A 364 -15.84 11.13 -16.47
C GLU A 364 -16.44 11.16 -15.04
N GLN A 365 -17.63 11.75 -14.89
CA GLN A 365 -18.33 11.73 -13.60
C GLN A 365 -18.80 10.29 -13.31
N ALA A 366 -18.50 9.76 -12.12
CA ALA A 366 -18.73 8.36 -11.70
C ALA A 366 -17.89 7.31 -12.45
N ASP A 367 -16.73 7.71 -12.97
CA ASP A 367 -15.88 6.87 -13.83
C ASP A 367 -15.27 5.67 -13.10
N ASP A 368 -15.49 4.48 -13.64
CA ASP A 368 -14.85 3.23 -13.22
C ASP A 368 -13.70 2.96 -14.20
N ARG A 369 -12.45 3.06 -13.71
CA ARG A 369 -11.26 2.99 -14.55
C ARG A 369 -10.47 1.70 -14.36
N PHE A 370 -10.43 0.91 -15.42
CA PHE A 370 -9.40 -0.11 -15.62
C PHE A 370 -8.24 0.46 -16.44
N TRP A 371 -7.06 0.50 -15.83
CA TRP A 371 -5.82 0.85 -16.51
C TRP A 371 -4.68 -0.11 -16.16
N ILE A 372 -3.74 -0.26 -17.08
CA ILE A 372 -2.65 -1.22 -16.97
C ILE A 372 -1.33 -0.45 -17.09
N ALA A 373 -0.43 -0.64 -16.14
CA ALA A 373 0.97 -0.24 -16.27
C ALA A 373 1.78 -1.43 -16.81
N TYR A 374 2.20 -1.35 -18.06
CA TYR A 374 2.94 -2.41 -18.75
C TYR A 374 4.36 -1.94 -19.14
N PRO A 375 5.37 -2.24 -18.31
CA PRO A 375 6.78 -2.08 -18.68
C PRO A 375 7.17 -2.97 -19.87
N ARG A 376 7.83 -2.40 -20.87
CA ARG A 376 8.14 -3.11 -22.12
C ARG A 376 9.53 -2.78 -22.65
N ASP A 377 10.28 -3.80 -23.05
CA ASP A 377 11.57 -3.58 -23.73
C ASP A 377 11.37 -3.06 -25.16
N ALA A 378 12.38 -2.39 -25.73
CA ALA A 378 12.29 -1.73 -27.04
C ALA A 378 11.90 -2.61 -28.24
N GLY A 379 11.93 -3.94 -28.12
CA GLY A 379 11.50 -4.91 -29.15
C GLY A 379 10.36 -5.85 -28.73
N GLU A 380 9.86 -5.74 -27.50
CA GLU A 380 8.75 -6.55 -27.03
C GLU A 380 7.43 -6.02 -27.61
N ALA A 381 6.50 -6.92 -28.01
CA ALA A 381 5.20 -6.51 -28.53
C ALA A 381 4.30 -5.98 -27.41
N ALA A 382 3.52 -4.93 -27.69
CA ALA A 382 2.52 -4.45 -26.75
C ALA A 382 1.42 -5.51 -26.55
N PRO A 383 0.88 -5.67 -25.33
CA PRO A 383 -0.20 -6.63 -25.09
C PRO A 383 -1.50 -6.16 -25.74
N LYS A 384 -2.38 -7.11 -26.05
CA LYS A 384 -3.77 -6.82 -26.43
C LYS A 384 -4.63 -6.81 -25.17
N VAL A 385 -5.34 -5.71 -24.92
CA VAL A 385 -6.23 -5.53 -23.75
C VAL A 385 -7.67 -5.43 -24.22
N GLU A 386 -8.58 -6.19 -23.62
CA GLU A 386 -10.01 -6.19 -23.94
C GLU A 386 -10.83 -6.15 -22.64
N ARG A 387 -11.84 -5.27 -22.55
CA ARG A 387 -12.83 -5.26 -21.44
C ARG A 387 -13.97 -6.20 -21.86
N LEU A 388 -14.07 -7.36 -21.22
CA LEU A 388 -15.05 -8.40 -21.56
C LEU A 388 -16.41 -8.17 -20.89
N ALA A 389 -16.39 -7.56 -19.69
CA ALA A 389 -17.57 -7.13 -18.95
C ALA A 389 -17.21 -5.89 -18.12
N LYS A 390 -18.17 -5.35 -17.35
CA LYS A 390 -17.94 -4.16 -16.51
C LYS A 390 -16.68 -4.31 -15.65
N ASN A 391 -16.56 -5.40 -14.91
CA ASN A 391 -15.47 -5.62 -13.97
C ASN A 391 -14.42 -6.62 -14.47
N VAL A 392 -14.46 -7.01 -15.75
CA VAL A 392 -13.62 -8.10 -16.29
C VAL A 392 -12.76 -7.64 -17.46
N VAL A 393 -11.46 -7.89 -17.35
CA VAL A 393 -10.48 -7.59 -18.39
C VAL A 393 -9.72 -8.84 -18.82
N LYS A 394 -9.38 -8.88 -20.12
CA LYS A 394 -8.54 -9.89 -20.77
C LYS A 394 -7.29 -9.22 -21.31
N ILE A 395 -6.14 -9.78 -20.98
CA ILE A 395 -4.83 -9.31 -21.42
C ILE A 395 -4.10 -10.45 -22.12
N THR A 396 -3.82 -10.30 -23.42
CA THR A 396 -3.06 -11.27 -24.22
C THR A 396 -1.65 -10.73 -24.46
N HIS A 397 -0.64 -11.52 -24.13
CA HIS A 397 0.77 -11.15 -24.23
C HIS A 397 1.63 -12.37 -24.64
N ALA A 398 2.95 -12.19 -24.70
CA ALA A 398 3.87 -13.20 -25.23
C ALA A 398 3.89 -14.54 -24.46
N GLU A 399 3.43 -14.61 -23.21
CA GLU A 399 3.42 -15.87 -22.43
C GLU A 399 2.02 -16.51 -22.34
N GLY A 400 0.97 -15.86 -22.84
CA GLY A 400 -0.38 -16.39 -22.74
C GLY A 400 -1.47 -15.31 -22.66
N THR A 401 -2.56 -15.66 -21.98
CA THR A 401 -3.73 -14.81 -21.77
C THR A 401 -4.12 -14.81 -20.30
N ASP A 402 -4.23 -13.63 -19.74
CA ASP A 402 -4.66 -13.41 -18.36
C ASP A 402 -6.08 -12.81 -18.36
N TYR A 403 -6.96 -13.38 -17.53
CA TYR A 403 -8.31 -12.90 -17.25
C TYR A 403 -8.36 -12.42 -15.81
N LEU A 404 -9.02 -11.30 -15.57
CA LEU A 404 -9.09 -10.68 -14.26
C LEU A 404 -10.47 -10.07 -14.03
N LEU A 405 -11.04 -10.36 -12.87
CA LEU A 405 -12.19 -9.69 -12.29
C LEU A 405 -11.71 -8.89 -11.08
N LEU A 406 -12.02 -7.59 -11.05
CA LEU A 406 -11.83 -6.71 -9.89
C LEU A 406 -13.12 -5.94 -9.64
N THR A 407 -13.61 -5.97 -8.40
CA THR A 407 -14.68 -5.09 -7.94
C THR A 407 -14.61 -4.91 -6.41
N PRO A 408 -14.96 -3.73 -5.87
CA PRO A 408 -15.22 -3.55 -4.45
C PRO A 408 -16.35 -4.42 -3.89
N GLY A 409 -17.26 -4.86 -4.76
CA GLY A 409 -18.43 -5.64 -4.39
C GLY A 409 -18.24 -7.12 -4.64
N HIS A 410 -19.26 -7.70 -5.25
CA HIS A 410 -19.26 -9.05 -5.77
C HIS A 410 -19.73 -9.00 -7.21
N ASP A 411 -19.05 -9.70 -8.10
CA ASP A 411 -19.48 -9.86 -9.48
C ASP A 411 -19.18 -11.28 -9.96
N GLU A 412 -19.82 -11.67 -11.06
CA GLU A 412 -19.65 -12.98 -11.68
C GLU A 412 -19.52 -12.83 -13.20
N TRP A 413 -18.67 -13.66 -13.78
CA TRP A 413 -18.50 -13.71 -15.22
C TRP A 413 -18.05 -15.10 -15.67
N GLU A 414 -18.70 -15.57 -16.73
CA GLU A 414 -18.35 -16.80 -17.43
C GLU A 414 -18.24 -16.53 -18.93
N GLY A 415 -17.14 -16.95 -19.53
CA GLY A 415 -16.91 -16.77 -20.96
C GLY A 415 -15.54 -17.29 -21.40
N GLU A 416 -15.43 -17.67 -22.67
CA GLU A 416 -14.20 -18.26 -23.24
C GLU A 416 -13.66 -19.48 -22.45
N GLY A 417 -14.57 -20.19 -21.76
CA GLY A 417 -14.25 -21.31 -20.88
C GLY A 417 -13.61 -20.89 -19.56
N VAL A 418 -13.70 -19.62 -19.15
CA VAL A 418 -13.21 -19.12 -17.86
C VAL A 418 -14.40 -18.77 -16.97
N VAL A 419 -14.29 -19.03 -15.68
CA VAL A 419 -15.24 -18.60 -14.64
C VAL A 419 -14.49 -17.73 -13.63
N LEU A 420 -15.02 -16.55 -13.35
CA LEU A 420 -14.53 -15.63 -12.33
C LEU A 420 -15.72 -15.16 -11.49
N GLU A 421 -15.64 -15.31 -10.18
CA GLU A 421 -16.68 -14.90 -9.23
C GLU A 421 -16.01 -14.38 -7.95
N GLY A 422 -16.57 -13.31 -7.38
CA GLY A 422 -16.14 -12.71 -6.12
C GLY A 422 -15.75 -11.23 -6.24
N SER A 423 -14.90 -10.76 -5.33
CA SER A 423 -14.41 -9.37 -5.33
C SER A 423 -13.11 -9.21 -6.13
N ALA A 424 -12.25 -10.23 -6.13
CA ALA A 424 -11.06 -10.24 -6.97
C ALA A 424 -10.67 -11.68 -7.34
N ALA A 425 -10.59 -11.96 -8.64
CA ALA A 425 -10.34 -13.28 -9.18
C ALA A 425 -9.54 -13.18 -10.49
N ALA A 426 -8.62 -14.10 -10.72
CA ALA A 426 -7.82 -14.14 -11.94
C ALA A 426 -7.61 -15.58 -12.43
N VAL A 427 -7.53 -15.73 -13.75
CA VAL A 427 -7.11 -16.97 -14.42
C VAL A 427 -6.05 -16.63 -15.44
N ARG A 428 -4.89 -17.28 -15.34
CA ARG A 428 -3.78 -17.16 -16.30
C ARG A 428 -3.68 -18.41 -17.13
N VAL A 429 -3.78 -18.30 -18.44
CA VAL A 429 -3.71 -19.42 -19.39
C VAL A 429 -2.46 -19.27 -20.23
N SER A 430 -1.47 -20.14 -20.01
CA SER A 430 -0.30 -20.27 -20.88
C SER A 430 -0.45 -21.51 -21.79
N PRO A 431 0.47 -21.73 -22.75
CA PRO A 431 0.40 -22.91 -23.62
C PRO A 431 0.37 -24.25 -22.88
N ASP A 432 1.02 -24.32 -21.72
CA ASP A 432 1.34 -25.53 -20.95
C ASP A 432 0.64 -25.64 -19.58
N LYS A 433 0.18 -24.53 -19.01
CA LYS A 433 -0.41 -24.49 -17.66
C LYS A 433 -1.53 -23.46 -17.54
N VAL A 434 -2.35 -23.65 -16.52
CA VAL A 434 -3.38 -22.70 -16.09
C VAL A 434 -3.14 -22.38 -14.63
N THR A 435 -3.11 -21.10 -14.29
CA THR A 435 -3.08 -20.64 -12.90
C THR A 435 -4.42 -20.05 -12.53
N PHE A 436 -5.05 -20.59 -11.51
CA PHE A 436 -6.31 -20.14 -10.93
C PHE A 436 -5.99 -19.36 -9.66
N SER A 437 -6.48 -18.12 -9.54
CA SER A 437 -6.21 -17.26 -8.40
C SER A 437 -7.48 -16.57 -7.89
N LEU A 438 -8.03 -17.02 -6.76
CA LEU A 438 -9.05 -16.25 -6.02
C LEU A 438 -8.31 -15.33 -5.04
N LEU A 439 -8.34 -14.03 -5.30
CA LEU A 439 -7.43 -13.05 -4.71
C LEU A 439 -8.02 -12.40 -3.45
N SER A 440 -9.34 -12.19 -3.41
CA SER A 440 -10.04 -11.54 -2.31
C SER A 440 -11.46 -12.07 -2.13
N GLY A 441 -11.95 -12.05 -0.89
CA GLY A 441 -13.33 -12.38 -0.55
C GLY A 441 -13.67 -13.85 -0.75
N VAL A 442 -14.93 -14.11 -1.10
CA VAL A 442 -15.45 -15.46 -1.40
C VAL A 442 -15.88 -15.48 -2.85
N GLY A 443 -15.68 -16.60 -3.51
CA GLY A 443 -16.11 -16.78 -4.88
C GLY A 443 -15.54 -18.03 -5.52
N LYS A 444 -15.42 -17.99 -6.84
CA LYS A 444 -15.06 -19.14 -7.68
C LYS A 444 -14.12 -18.72 -8.80
N VAL A 445 -13.13 -19.58 -9.07
CA VAL A 445 -12.23 -19.45 -10.22
C VAL A 445 -12.19 -20.75 -11.00
N GLY A 446 -12.37 -20.67 -12.32
CA GLY A 446 -12.47 -21.85 -13.17
C GLY A 446 -11.95 -21.65 -14.59
N TYR A 447 -11.59 -22.76 -15.22
CA TYR A 447 -11.14 -22.85 -16.59
C TYR A 447 -11.51 -24.22 -17.15
N GLN A 448 -12.24 -24.22 -18.26
CA GLN A 448 -12.93 -25.37 -18.81
C GLN A 448 -13.78 -26.02 -17.71
N ASP A 449 -13.74 -27.34 -17.57
CA ASP A 449 -14.57 -28.06 -16.60
C ASP A 449 -13.96 -28.12 -15.18
N MET A 450 -12.83 -27.45 -14.92
CA MET A 450 -12.17 -27.44 -13.61
C MET A 450 -12.42 -26.10 -12.89
N SER A 451 -12.85 -26.15 -11.64
CA SER A 451 -12.99 -24.93 -10.81
C SER A 451 -12.66 -25.13 -9.34
N PHE A 452 -12.31 -24.03 -8.68
CA PHE A 452 -12.15 -23.93 -7.23
C PHE A 452 -13.11 -22.88 -6.70
N ASP A 453 -13.95 -23.25 -5.73
CA ASP A 453 -14.89 -22.37 -5.04
C ASP A 453 -14.51 -22.27 -3.56
N GLY A 454 -14.61 -21.09 -2.94
CA GLY A 454 -14.15 -20.95 -1.57
C GLY A 454 -13.86 -19.54 -1.09
N VAL A 455 -13.10 -19.46 0.01
CA VAL A 455 -12.65 -18.21 0.62
C VAL A 455 -11.19 -17.94 0.20
N ALA A 456 -10.94 -16.75 -0.32
CA ALA A 456 -9.60 -16.28 -0.67
C ALA A 456 -8.67 -16.26 0.56
N PRO A 457 -7.35 -16.43 0.36
CA PRO A 457 -6.70 -16.59 -0.93
C PRO A 457 -6.61 -18.05 -1.41
N ILE A 458 -6.75 -18.25 -2.73
CA ILE A 458 -6.50 -19.52 -3.41
C ILE A 458 -5.59 -19.23 -4.59
N GLU A 459 -4.44 -19.91 -4.71
CA GLU A 459 -3.69 -19.96 -5.96
C GLU A 459 -3.30 -21.41 -6.28
N ARG A 460 -3.61 -21.87 -7.49
CA ARG A 460 -3.29 -23.22 -7.98
C ARG A 460 -2.79 -23.14 -9.41
N THR A 461 -1.64 -23.75 -9.69
CA THR A 461 -1.12 -23.89 -11.05
C THR A 461 -1.18 -25.34 -11.47
N ILE A 462 -1.92 -25.63 -12.54
CA ILE A 462 -2.17 -26.97 -13.05
C ILE A 462 -1.65 -27.06 -14.48
N SER A 463 -0.96 -28.14 -14.84
CA SER A 463 -0.61 -28.36 -16.25
C SER A 463 -1.87 -28.59 -17.06
N ARG A 464 -1.93 -28.08 -18.30
CA ARG A 464 -3.11 -28.24 -19.16
C ARG A 464 -3.49 -29.69 -19.43
N ARG A 465 -2.51 -30.61 -19.43
CA ARG A 465 -2.76 -32.06 -19.58
C ARG A 465 -3.40 -32.71 -18.36
N ASP A 466 -3.32 -32.06 -17.20
CA ASP A 466 -3.77 -32.56 -15.90
C ASP A 466 -5.10 -31.90 -15.46
N LEU A 467 -5.70 -31.07 -16.32
CA LEU A 467 -7.04 -30.53 -16.12
C LEU A 467 -8.06 -31.68 -16.10
N LYS A 468 -8.90 -31.70 -15.08
CA LYS A 468 -9.95 -32.70 -14.86
C LYS A 468 -11.26 -32.00 -14.56
N ALA A 469 -12.35 -32.51 -15.11
CA ALA A 469 -13.67 -32.01 -14.81
C ALA A 469 -13.98 -32.13 -13.31
N GLY A 470 -14.56 -31.08 -12.72
CA GLY A 470 -15.03 -31.05 -11.35
C GLY A 470 -14.80 -29.70 -10.65
N ALA A 471 -15.66 -29.44 -9.66
CA ALA A 471 -15.49 -28.33 -8.72
C ALA A 471 -14.84 -28.83 -7.42
N THR A 472 -13.88 -28.08 -6.91
CA THR A 472 -13.24 -28.34 -5.62
C THR A 472 -13.55 -27.20 -4.66
N ALA A 473 -14.34 -27.49 -3.63
CA ALA A 473 -14.63 -26.54 -2.55
C ALA A 473 -13.43 -26.37 -1.62
N ILE A 474 -13.09 -25.13 -1.28
CA ILE A 474 -11.96 -24.72 -0.45
C ILE A 474 -12.43 -23.75 0.63
N GLY A 475 -12.71 -24.27 1.83
CA GLY A 475 -13.16 -23.49 2.99
C GLY A 475 -14.66 -23.60 3.26
N GLY A 476 -15.14 -22.95 4.33
CA GLY A 476 -16.53 -23.03 4.78
C GLY A 476 -17.08 -21.68 5.22
N HIS A 477 -18.39 -21.51 5.09
CA HIS A 477 -19.15 -20.34 5.54
C HIS A 477 -19.48 -20.41 7.03
N VAL A 478 -19.41 -19.28 7.73
CA VAL A 478 -19.79 -19.22 9.15
C VAL A 478 -21.20 -18.67 9.27
N MET A 479 -22.13 -19.52 9.73
CA MET A 479 -23.51 -19.13 10.03
C MET A 479 -23.63 -18.77 11.51
N PHE A 480 -24.25 -17.62 11.85
CA PHE A 480 -24.65 -17.38 13.23
C PHE A 480 -25.92 -18.20 13.56
N PRO A 481 -26.06 -18.70 14.80
CA PRO A 481 -27.26 -19.40 15.22
C PRO A 481 -28.48 -18.47 15.17
N TRP A 482 -29.59 -18.98 14.65
CA TRP A 482 -30.86 -18.25 14.57
C TRP A 482 -31.48 -18.07 15.95
N THR A 483 -31.76 -16.82 16.31
CA THR A 483 -32.82 -16.46 17.27
C THR A 483 -33.94 -15.75 16.52
N THR A 484 -35.12 -15.61 17.13
CA THR A 484 -36.29 -14.97 16.49
C THR A 484 -36.02 -13.50 16.18
N HIS A 485 -35.49 -13.22 14.98
CA HIS A 485 -35.26 -11.89 14.44
C HIS A 485 -36.24 -11.62 13.29
N GLY A 486 -36.76 -10.40 13.21
CA GLY A 486 -37.51 -9.96 12.03
C GLY A 486 -36.54 -9.58 10.91
N GLU A 487 -36.77 -10.05 9.69
CA GLU A 487 -36.04 -9.56 8.51
C GLU A 487 -36.48 -8.11 8.21
N ILE A 488 -35.51 -7.20 8.11
CA ILE A 488 -35.76 -5.77 7.87
C ILE A 488 -35.23 -5.30 6.51
N ALA A 489 -34.34 -6.08 5.90
CA ALA A 489 -33.91 -5.98 4.52
C ALA A 489 -33.40 -7.37 4.08
N PRO A 490 -33.29 -7.66 2.77
CA PRO A 490 -32.75 -8.95 2.30
C PRO A 490 -31.43 -9.28 2.99
N SER A 491 -31.33 -10.46 3.61
CA SER A 491 -30.14 -10.90 4.35
C SER A 491 -29.79 -10.09 5.60
N LEU A 492 -30.66 -9.19 6.07
CA LEU A 492 -30.49 -8.41 7.29
C LEU A 492 -31.66 -8.62 8.25
N HIS A 493 -31.33 -9.11 9.43
CA HIS A 493 -32.30 -9.34 10.49
C HIS A 493 -32.03 -8.44 11.69
N LYS A 494 -33.12 -8.03 12.37
CA LYS A 494 -33.08 -7.24 13.60
C LYS A 494 -33.90 -7.93 14.69
N ALA A 495 -33.36 -8.02 15.91
CA ALA A 495 -34.19 -8.23 17.10
C ALA A 495 -34.06 -7.06 18.08
N ASP A 496 -35.17 -6.80 18.75
CA ASP A 496 -35.20 -6.04 20.00
C ASP A 496 -35.40 -7.05 21.13
N ASN A 497 -34.46 -7.12 22.06
CA ASN A 497 -34.50 -8.09 23.15
C ASN A 497 -35.31 -7.56 24.35
N GLY A 498 -36.07 -6.46 24.19
CA GLY A 498 -37.03 -5.95 25.18
C GLY A 498 -36.40 -5.36 26.45
N LYS A 499 -35.07 -5.27 26.49
CA LYS A 499 -34.27 -4.75 27.62
C LYS A 499 -33.41 -3.53 27.26
N GLY A 500 -33.80 -2.80 26.21
CA GLY A 500 -32.98 -1.72 25.64
C GLY A 500 -31.73 -2.23 24.92
N ALA A 501 -31.73 -3.50 24.53
CA ALA A 501 -30.68 -4.13 23.74
C ALA A 501 -31.24 -4.51 22.37
N ALA A 502 -30.55 -4.08 21.32
CA ALA A 502 -30.91 -4.37 19.94
C ALA A 502 -29.80 -5.16 19.27
N GLU A 503 -30.17 -5.97 18.28
CA GLU A 503 -29.23 -6.84 17.59
C GLU A 503 -29.49 -6.81 16.09
N TYR A 504 -28.42 -6.63 15.32
CA TYR A 504 -28.41 -6.76 13.86
C TYR A 504 -27.59 -7.98 13.46
N ILE A 505 -28.11 -8.78 12.53
CA ILE A 505 -27.43 -9.93 11.94
C ILE A 505 -27.49 -9.83 10.42
N ILE A 506 -26.33 -9.77 9.78
CA ILE A 506 -26.17 -9.87 8.33
C ILE A 506 -25.84 -11.32 7.99
N HIS A 507 -26.71 -11.97 7.24
CA HIS A 507 -26.60 -13.34 6.75
C HIS A 507 -26.82 -13.38 5.23
N GLY A 508 -25.74 -13.17 4.46
CA GLY A 508 -25.78 -13.21 3.00
C GLY A 508 -24.54 -13.85 2.40
N PHE A 509 -24.70 -14.41 1.21
CA PHE A 509 -23.57 -14.80 0.36
C PHE A 509 -22.99 -13.58 -0.38
N THR A 510 -23.83 -12.59 -0.64
CA THR A 510 -23.47 -11.31 -1.27
C THR A 510 -23.42 -10.20 -0.22
N PRO A 511 -22.45 -9.27 -0.30
CA PRO A 511 -22.44 -8.09 0.55
C PRO A 511 -23.71 -7.25 0.37
N ILE A 512 -24.25 -6.74 1.48
CA ILE A 512 -25.34 -5.76 1.49
C ILE A 512 -24.83 -4.41 1.96
N ARG A 513 -25.60 -3.35 1.67
CA ARG A 513 -25.45 -2.04 2.30
C ARG A 513 -26.82 -1.59 2.80
N TYR A 514 -26.92 -1.34 4.10
CA TYR A 514 -28.12 -0.85 4.77
C TYR A 514 -27.79 0.45 5.51
N ALA A 515 -28.62 1.49 5.32
CA ALA A 515 -28.46 2.79 5.96
C ALA A 515 -29.83 3.33 6.40
N ALA A 516 -30.20 3.08 7.65
CA ALA A 516 -31.43 3.56 8.29
C ALA A 516 -31.35 3.34 9.81
N ASP A 517 -32.28 3.90 10.59
CA ASP A 517 -32.39 3.69 12.05
C ASP A 517 -31.09 3.95 12.83
N ASN A 518 -30.34 5.01 12.47
CA ASN A 518 -29.05 5.33 13.08
C ASN A 518 -28.01 4.20 12.94
N ALA A 519 -28.16 3.34 11.93
CA ALA A 519 -27.24 2.28 11.58
C ALA A 519 -26.79 2.38 10.12
N LEU A 520 -25.49 2.17 9.89
CA LEU A 520 -24.90 1.94 8.58
C LEU A 520 -24.19 0.59 8.64
N LEU A 521 -24.74 -0.40 7.96
CA LEU A 521 -24.27 -1.78 7.98
C LEU A 521 -23.91 -2.20 6.56
N GLU A 522 -22.65 -2.57 6.37
CA GLU A 522 -22.10 -3.03 5.11
C GLU A 522 -21.29 -4.30 5.35
N GLY A 523 -21.51 -5.31 4.51
CA GLY A 523 -20.86 -6.62 4.63
C GLY A 523 -21.81 -7.75 4.28
N ARG A 524 -21.32 -8.99 4.35
CA ARG A 524 -22.12 -10.20 4.02
C ARG A 524 -22.37 -11.13 5.22
N SER A 525 -21.46 -11.14 6.19
CA SER A 525 -21.57 -11.94 7.40
C SER A 525 -21.07 -11.11 8.57
N ALA A 526 -21.99 -10.61 9.38
CA ALA A 526 -21.68 -9.76 10.52
C ALA A 526 -22.78 -9.79 11.57
N ARG A 527 -22.42 -9.49 12.81
CA ARG A 527 -23.36 -9.35 13.92
C ARG A 527 -23.01 -8.12 14.74
N VAL A 528 -24.02 -7.30 15.06
CA VAL A 528 -23.89 -6.11 15.90
C VAL A 528 -24.83 -6.24 17.08
N ILE A 529 -24.30 -6.21 18.29
CA ILE A 529 -25.06 -6.31 19.54
C ILE A 529 -24.93 -4.99 20.28
N ILE A 530 -26.06 -4.34 20.53
CA ILE A 530 -26.14 -3.02 21.16
C ILE A 530 -26.72 -3.22 22.55
N THR A 531 -26.05 -2.70 23.57
CA THR A 531 -26.60 -2.57 24.91
C THR A 531 -26.55 -1.10 25.34
N LYS A 532 -27.05 -0.79 26.54
CA LYS A 532 -27.03 0.57 27.08
C LYS A 532 -25.62 1.18 27.15
N ASP A 533 -24.62 0.37 27.48
CA ASP A 533 -23.28 0.85 27.87
C ASP A 533 -22.20 0.54 26.80
N GLN A 534 -22.49 -0.33 25.84
CA GLN A 534 -21.51 -0.78 24.86
C GLN A 534 -22.14 -1.29 23.55
N THR A 535 -21.34 -1.36 22.51
CA THR A 535 -21.70 -1.99 21.23
C THR A 535 -20.62 -3.00 20.85
N ARG A 536 -21.03 -4.24 20.55
CA ARG A 536 -20.15 -5.33 20.12
C ARG A 536 -20.36 -5.62 18.64
N PHE A 537 -19.27 -5.68 17.90
CA PHE A 537 -19.20 -5.90 16.47
C PHE A 537 -18.45 -7.20 16.20
N ILE A 538 -19.06 -8.09 15.42
CA ILE A 538 -18.50 -9.41 15.10
C ILE A 538 -18.52 -9.58 13.59
N ALA A 539 -17.36 -9.86 13.01
CA ALA A 539 -17.21 -10.30 11.63
C ALA A 539 -16.48 -11.65 11.67
N PRO A 540 -17.13 -12.79 11.37
CA PRO A 540 -16.53 -14.10 11.59
C PRO A 540 -15.69 -14.57 10.40
N GLU A 541 -15.91 -13.99 9.23
CA GLU A 541 -15.24 -14.36 7.98
C GLU A 541 -14.16 -13.35 7.61
N ALA A 542 -13.21 -13.77 6.78
CA ALA A 542 -12.19 -12.90 6.20
C ALA A 542 -12.74 -12.03 5.06
N THR A 543 -13.82 -11.30 5.35
CA THR A 543 -14.52 -10.41 4.42
C THR A 543 -14.57 -9.00 4.96
N TYR A 544 -14.62 -8.02 4.07
CA TYR A 544 -14.82 -6.63 4.44
C TYR A 544 -16.18 -6.42 5.13
N VAL A 545 -16.18 -5.60 6.18
CA VAL A 545 -17.38 -5.03 6.77
C VAL A 545 -17.17 -3.55 7.11
N LYS A 546 -18.26 -2.77 7.08
CA LYS A 546 -18.35 -1.43 7.69
C LYS A 546 -19.62 -1.37 8.52
N LEU A 547 -19.47 -1.38 9.84
CA LEU A 547 -20.56 -1.53 10.79
C LEU A 547 -20.58 -0.30 11.70
N VAL A 548 -21.65 0.49 11.65
CA VAL A 548 -21.85 1.70 12.45
C VAL A 548 -23.23 1.67 13.05
N VAL A 549 -23.32 1.96 14.35
CA VAL A 549 -24.58 2.22 15.04
C VAL A 549 -24.38 3.40 16.00
N GLY A 550 -25.15 4.47 15.81
CA GLY A 550 -24.97 5.70 16.56
C GLY A 550 -23.60 6.30 16.33
N ASP A 551 -22.88 6.55 17.42
CA ASP A 551 -21.53 7.13 17.39
C ASP A 551 -20.41 6.08 17.38
N LYS A 552 -20.76 4.79 17.48
CA LYS A 552 -19.82 3.67 17.53
C LYS A 552 -19.81 2.94 16.20
N GLY A 553 -18.62 2.64 15.69
CA GLY A 553 -18.48 1.87 14.48
C GLY A 553 -17.10 1.25 14.33
N ILE A 554 -17.02 0.27 13.44
CA ILE A 554 -15.80 -0.40 13.03
C ILE A 554 -15.87 -0.74 11.54
N ARG A 555 -14.73 -0.66 10.84
CA ARG A 555 -14.59 -1.18 9.48
C ARG A 555 -13.24 -1.86 9.28
N GLY A 556 -13.23 -2.82 8.35
CA GLY A 556 -12.05 -3.62 8.00
C GLY A 556 -12.43 -5.08 7.71
N PHE A 557 -11.42 -5.91 7.46
CA PHE A 557 -11.61 -7.35 7.22
C PHE A 557 -11.65 -8.13 8.54
N GLY A 558 -12.62 -9.04 8.67
CA GLY A 558 -12.63 -10.06 9.72
C GLY A 558 -11.53 -11.12 9.52
N PRO A 559 -11.46 -12.15 10.39
CA PRO A 559 -12.28 -12.32 11.58
C PRO A 559 -11.96 -11.34 12.73
N PHE A 560 -12.97 -10.75 13.36
CA PHE A 560 -12.83 -9.99 14.60
C PHE A 560 -14.09 -10.04 15.47
N ASP A 561 -13.89 -9.76 16.75
CA ASP A 561 -14.94 -9.61 17.75
C ASP A 561 -14.54 -8.48 18.71
N ILE A 562 -15.11 -7.30 18.51
CA ILE A 562 -14.70 -6.04 19.14
C ILE A 562 -15.88 -5.41 19.86
N THR A 563 -15.67 -5.01 21.11
CA THR A 563 -16.63 -4.26 21.92
C THR A 563 -16.11 -2.85 22.15
N ILE A 564 -16.97 -1.85 21.90
CA ILE A 564 -16.71 -0.43 22.10
C ILE A 564 -17.66 0.09 23.18
N SER A 565 -17.11 0.55 24.30
CA SER A 565 -17.83 1.29 25.35
C SER A 565 -17.51 2.79 25.24
N ASP A 566 -17.96 3.57 26.22
CA ASP A 566 -17.58 4.98 26.29
C ASP A 566 -16.14 5.20 26.76
N THR A 567 -15.51 4.24 27.44
CA THR A 567 -14.17 4.41 28.03
C THR A 567 -13.10 3.49 27.46
N GLU A 568 -13.49 2.46 26.72
CA GLU A 568 -12.55 1.50 26.14
C GLU A 568 -13.06 0.85 24.85
N LEU A 569 -12.12 0.31 24.08
CA LEU A 569 -12.34 -0.67 23.03
C LEU A 569 -11.60 -1.95 23.42
N THR A 570 -12.25 -3.10 23.40
CA THR A 570 -11.64 -4.40 23.74
C THR A 570 -12.11 -5.50 22.81
N GLY A 571 -11.32 -6.56 22.66
CA GLY A 571 -11.77 -7.73 21.91
C GLY A 571 -10.66 -8.58 21.34
N THR A 572 -10.97 -9.30 20.27
CA THR A 572 -10.04 -10.18 19.56
C THR A 572 -10.06 -9.94 18.06
N VAL A 573 -8.90 -10.12 17.44
CA VAL A 573 -8.70 -10.06 15.99
C VAL A 573 -7.89 -11.27 15.58
N GLU A 574 -8.26 -11.92 14.49
CA GLU A 574 -7.58 -13.12 13.99
C GLU A 574 -7.36 -13.05 12.48
N GLY A 575 -6.28 -13.61 11.95
CA GLY A 575 -6.05 -13.75 10.51
C GLY A 575 -4.75 -13.09 10.06
N LYS A 576 -4.72 -12.53 8.85
CA LYS A 576 -3.50 -11.92 8.28
C LYS A 576 -3.22 -10.52 8.82
N THR A 577 -1.97 -10.09 8.66
CA THR A 577 -1.47 -8.75 9.00
C THR A 577 -2.32 -7.66 8.34
N ARG A 578 -2.99 -6.78 9.09
CA ARG A 578 -3.94 -5.78 8.55
C ARG A 578 -4.23 -4.65 9.52
N THR A 579 -4.97 -3.63 9.06
CA THR A 579 -5.49 -2.54 9.88
C THR A 579 -6.99 -2.69 10.11
N LEU A 580 -7.45 -2.32 11.29
CA LEU A 580 -8.86 -2.01 11.56
C LEU A 580 -9.01 -0.53 11.85
N VAL A 581 -10.16 0.04 11.49
CA VAL A 581 -10.54 1.42 11.82
C VAL A 581 -11.81 1.38 12.65
N ALA A 582 -11.84 2.11 13.76
CA ALA A 582 -12.98 2.18 14.66
C ALA A 582 -13.27 3.61 15.12
N SER A 583 -14.46 3.81 15.67
CA SER A 583 -14.75 5.01 16.44
C SER A 583 -13.91 5.07 17.71
N ARG A 584 -13.34 6.24 18.02
CA ARG A 584 -12.73 6.49 19.32
C ARG A 584 -13.82 6.57 20.41
N PRO A 585 -13.72 5.79 21.51
CA PRO A 585 -14.60 5.95 22.67
C PRO A 585 -14.63 7.39 23.21
N ARG A 586 -15.80 7.91 23.59
CA ARG A 586 -16.00 9.32 24.03
C ARG A 586 -15.10 9.74 25.20
N GLY A 587 -14.85 8.83 26.12
CA GLY A 587 -14.03 9.01 27.31
C GLY A 587 -12.52 8.94 27.06
N ILE A 588 -12.09 8.62 25.84
CA ILE A 588 -10.68 8.57 25.45
C ILE A 588 -10.32 9.86 24.71
N ARG A 589 -9.47 10.67 25.33
CA ARG A 589 -8.84 11.85 24.71
C ARG A 589 -7.54 11.48 24.01
N ARG A 590 -6.74 10.60 24.61
CA ARG A 590 -5.42 10.17 24.14
C ARG A 590 -5.39 8.65 24.08
N PRO A 591 -5.61 8.02 22.93
CA PRO A 591 -5.70 6.57 22.87
C PRO A 591 -4.35 5.90 23.15
N SER A 592 -4.36 4.93 24.07
CA SER A 592 -3.30 3.93 24.22
C SER A 592 -3.78 2.61 23.68
N TYR A 593 -3.09 2.13 22.64
CA TYR A 593 -3.37 0.87 21.98
C TYR A 593 -2.52 -0.25 22.59
N TYR A 594 -3.12 -1.40 22.82
CA TYR A 594 -2.47 -2.60 23.32
C TYR A 594 -2.82 -3.81 22.46
N VAL A 595 -1.80 -4.61 22.16
CA VAL A 595 -1.90 -5.92 21.49
C VAL A 595 -1.23 -6.94 22.37
N ASP A 596 -1.98 -7.95 22.80
CA ASP A 596 -1.48 -9.02 23.68
C ASP A 596 -0.78 -8.47 24.94
N GLY A 597 -1.32 -7.36 25.48
CA GLY A 597 -0.79 -6.65 26.64
C GLY A 597 0.43 -5.77 26.38
N VAL A 598 0.98 -5.78 25.17
CA VAL A 598 2.08 -4.89 24.75
C VAL A 598 1.49 -3.59 24.21
N ARG A 599 2.03 -2.45 24.66
CA ARG A 599 1.58 -1.13 24.23
C ARG A 599 2.17 -0.76 22.86
N TRP A 600 1.33 -0.19 22.01
CA TRP A 600 1.65 0.31 20.67
C TRP A 600 1.08 1.72 20.46
N HIS A 601 1.43 2.34 19.34
CA HIS A 601 0.84 3.60 18.89
C HIS A 601 -0.31 3.31 17.91
N ALA A 602 -1.45 3.97 18.11
CA ALA A 602 -2.54 4.01 17.13
C ALA A 602 -2.43 5.30 16.31
N GLY A 603 -2.89 5.26 15.06
CA GLY A 603 -3.16 6.47 14.30
C GLY A 603 -4.48 7.08 14.78
N PHE A 604 -4.51 8.38 15.05
CA PHE A 604 -5.74 9.09 15.39
C PHE A 604 -5.73 10.54 14.90
N GLU A 605 -6.90 11.05 14.54
CA GLU A 605 -7.08 12.46 14.17
C GLU A 605 -7.11 13.34 15.43
N GLU A 606 -6.41 14.48 15.41
CA GLU A 606 -6.46 15.46 16.50
C GLU A 606 -7.78 16.27 16.52
N GLU A 607 -8.50 16.37 15.39
CA GLU A 607 -9.74 17.14 15.30
C GLU A 607 -10.89 16.52 16.11
N TRP A 608 -11.43 17.30 17.04
CA TRP A 608 -12.28 16.82 18.14
C TRP A 608 -13.79 17.13 17.98
N ASN A 609 -14.21 17.84 16.93
CA ASN A 609 -15.52 18.52 16.90
C ASN A 609 -16.36 18.24 15.64
N ARG A 610 -16.83 16.99 15.44
CA ARG A 610 -17.90 16.71 14.46
C ARG A 610 -19.02 15.84 15.06
N PRO A 611 -20.29 16.11 14.72
CA PRO A 611 -21.47 15.46 15.32
C PRO A 611 -21.79 14.03 14.80
N VAL A 612 -20.88 13.40 14.06
CA VAL A 612 -21.07 12.08 13.42
C VAL A 612 -20.01 11.09 13.94
N ALA A 613 -20.30 9.78 13.91
CA ALA A 613 -19.34 8.74 14.26
C ALA A 613 -18.06 8.90 13.42
N GLN A 614 -17.00 9.43 14.02
CA GLN A 614 -15.71 9.51 13.36
C GLN A 614 -15.01 8.16 13.51
N MET A 615 -14.77 7.48 12.39
CA MET A 615 -13.82 6.36 12.34
C MET A 615 -12.39 6.91 12.36
N ASN A 616 -12.03 7.54 13.48
CA ASN A 616 -10.81 8.32 13.67
C ASN A 616 -9.74 7.59 14.49
N LEU A 617 -9.92 6.30 14.76
CA LEU A 617 -8.93 5.47 15.42
C LEU A 617 -8.57 4.29 14.52
N ALA A 618 -7.31 4.21 14.10
CA ALA A 618 -6.83 3.12 13.27
C ALA A 618 -5.64 2.39 13.93
N PHE A 619 -5.67 1.07 13.87
CA PHE A 619 -4.70 0.22 14.56
C PHE A 619 -4.41 -1.07 13.79
N GLY A 620 -3.13 -1.41 13.72
CA GLY A 620 -2.60 -2.52 12.92
C GLY A 620 -2.30 -3.77 13.73
N PHE A 621 -2.46 -4.92 13.09
CA PHE A 621 -2.18 -6.24 13.64
C PHE A 621 -1.20 -6.98 12.73
N THR A 622 -0.34 -7.79 13.33
CA THR A 622 0.40 -8.83 12.61
C THR A 622 -0.50 -10.03 12.34
N ALA A 623 -0.03 -10.98 11.53
CA ALA A 623 -0.74 -12.23 11.31
C ALA A 623 -0.78 -13.07 12.60
N GLY A 624 -1.91 -13.71 12.84
CA GLY A 624 -2.16 -14.52 14.03
C GLY A 624 -3.46 -14.13 14.72
N LYS A 625 -3.60 -14.54 15.97
CA LYS A 625 -4.72 -14.20 16.85
C LYS A 625 -4.22 -13.29 17.96
N HIS A 626 -4.89 -12.16 18.13
CA HIS A 626 -4.47 -11.08 19.01
C HIS A 626 -5.62 -10.62 19.90
N ALA A 627 -5.33 -10.38 21.17
CA ALA A 627 -6.19 -9.61 22.06
C ALA A 627 -5.90 -8.11 21.88
N VAL A 628 -6.95 -7.30 21.74
CA VAL A 628 -6.84 -5.84 21.58
C VAL A 628 -7.49 -5.10 22.74
N LYS A 629 -6.84 -4.01 23.16
CA LYS A 629 -7.39 -3.03 24.08
C LYS A 629 -6.99 -1.62 23.69
N VAL A 630 -7.93 -0.68 23.70
CA VAL A 630 -7.66 0.76 23.60
C VAL A 630 -8.31 1.48 24.77
N VAL A 631 -7.52 2.30 25.46
CA VAL A 631 -7.95 3.05 26.66
C VAL A 631 -7.32 4.45 26.68
N GLU A 632 -7.78 5.31 27.59
CA GLU A 632 -7.12 6.60 27.84
C GLU A 632 -5.67 6.39 28.26
N TRP A 633 -4.79 7.20 27.69
CA TRP A 633 -3.38 7.19 28.00
C TRP A 633 -3.14 7.62 29.45
N ALA A 634 -2.53 6.71 30.18
CA ALA A 634 -1.89 6.99 31.45
C ALA A 634 -0.37 7.06 31.23
N SER A 635 0.25 8.12 31.74
CA SER A 635 1.70 8.12 31.92
C SER A 635 2.10 6.90 32.75
N PRO A 636 3.17 6.18 32.39
CA PRO A 636 3.73 5.21 33.32
C PRO A 636 4.08 5.93 34.63
N SER A 637 3.88 5.25 35.76
CA SER A 637 4.34 5.79 37.04
C SER A 637 5.80 6.18 36.92
N LEU A 638 6.13 7.42 37.30
CA LEU A 638 7.52 7.84 37.35
C LEU A 638 8.29 6.87 38.27
N PRO A 639 9.54 6.52 37.93
CA PRO A 639 10.39 5.83 38.88
C PRO A 639 10.47 6.64 40.19
N PRO A 640 10.65 6.01 41.35
CA PRO A 640 10.89 6.72 42.60
C PRO A 640 11.99 7.75 42.39
N ALA A 641 11.84 8.94 42.99
CA ALA A 641 12.90 9.93 42.96
C ALA A 641 14.21 9.26 43.44
N PRO A 642 15.34 9.41 42.72
CA PRO A 642 16.60 8.89 43.19
C PRO A 642 16.85 9.44 44.60
N ALA A 643 17.32 8.57 45.50
CA ALA A 643 17.65 8.99 46.86
C ALA A 643 18.56 10.21 46.77
N ALA A 644 18.16 11.31 47.42
CA ALA A 644 18.97 12.52 47.45
C ALA A 644 20.38 12.11 47.86
N ALA A 645 21.35 12.29 46.96
CA ALA A 645 22.73 12.09 47.31
C ALA A 645 23.01 13.05 48.46
N GLY A 646 23.14 12.49 49.68
CA GLY A 646 23.50 13.28 50.84
C GLY A 646 24.81 13.96 50.51
N VAL A 647 24.74 15.27 50.23
CA VAL A 647 25.92 16.12 50.18
C VAL A 647 26.51 16.04 51.58
N LYS A 648 27.60 15.29 51.71
CA LYS A 648 28.53 15.40 52.83
C LYS A 648 29.67 16.29 52.41
#